data_AF-A0A8S1ED94-F1
#
_entry.id   AF-A0A8S1ED94-F1
#
_cell.length_a   1.000
_cell.length_b   1.000
_cell.length_c   1.000
_cell.angle_alpha   90.00
_cell.angle_beta   90.00
_cell.angle_gamma   90.00
#
_symmetry.space_group_name_H-M   'P 1'
#
loop_
_entity.id
_entity.type
_entity.pdbx_description
1 polymer ?
#
loop_
_entity_poly.entity_id
_entity_poly.type
_entity_poly.pdbx_seq_one_letter_code
_entity_poly.pdbx_strand_id
1 'polypeptide(L)'
;MQVNSEDITVAWGKQPHPLDAQYGKWRLAVFQDVQEAVDASKLYFLYDPELDELSGTTGLRKGYPGLIIFDLNLRCFAGEISLHCPGKMKQLFSLKCPSPQGGSSFILITEEEIYGQIRLNVLRIDLAQDGLSVANVRPLVNTPLQIGGEYICTMRDDIPEIIVMGNPGLQVWRIDCMAESAQQPVANFTVPGADLTHFYDGFVNNGRIIFLSATPDNHFDNTRVHIINLNNPQTITSQNCSPDPNRGMPIPRKLCGLDSISNAILMAGGEIDRGNGVFERLTDYWVLDTRTFQWTQVPATMSCPLIEPRLTSAHSGNIYVWGDFDQPLPGMPPEGTHLRILRVTGLEKANNPPGYTPYATPAPPAYPSLDDKSTPYPPAPSQGGYPPAPSQGGSALPPYPAYNPNQGNYGNASYQGGPSGQYPQNSYATGEIQIPQQQGHDLHGSYATTPSGQTAFYPKKKKSCSIHATVYCRYFDRNKKEIDEPVQSLIYPLFTIYCPRKENIDGIAISETPNLELFGYDIEPVENKVFKGMQKYDHHLAHCVAPIFGSEPKWMYIVEMIEHYKLQGVTKFYVYYRELSKYDMKLLKSYEDTGEVEIINVPSYFLDNISQQLYGISDCLLRSKTVAKWSIFSDIDERMLMVNASETLGSFLSKLANESIGSVLFRQRWIMKRKKSPEAFTSKKQLFENLPTNIWHETSAPGMNCSKIPSCWGKHIVNNDKVLHMGVHDVEEFEGDFTTFDLDPEVGHIRHYRDVYMENWEVKNINTILKFGAFTNTSYPEHLSKQLQNNIIERLEKVYLK
;
A
#
# COMPACT_ATOMS: atom_id res chain seq x y z
N MET A 1 -7.23 -34.45 -19.92
CA MET A 1 -7.99 -33.19 -20.08
C MET A 1 -7.29 -32.39 -21.17
N GLN A 2 -7.99 -31.96 -22.23
CA GLN A 2 -7.41 -31.07 -23.24
C GLN A 2 -7.72 -29.63 -22.80
N VAL A 3 -6.71 -28.93 -22.30
CA VAL A 3 -6.82 -27.54 -21.85
C VAL A 3 -6.15 -26.66 -22.89
N ASN A 4 -6.80 -25.55 -23.26
CA ASN A 4 -6.29 -24.57 -24.19
C ASN A 4 -6.10 -23.23 -23.49
N SER A 5 -4.93 -22.62 -23.63
CA SER A 5 -4.60 -21.31 -23.09
C SER A 5 -4.41 -20.34 -24.25
N GLU A 6 -5.38 -19.45 -24.46
CA GLU A 6 -5.38 -18.47 -25.54
C GLU A 6 -5.06 -17.08 -25.00
N ASP A 7 -4.09 -16.40 -25.62
CA ASP A 7 -3.91 -14.97 -25.36
C ASP A 7 -4.97 -14.15 -26.12
N ILE A 8 -5.79 -13.43 -25.36
CA ILE A 8 -6.90 -12.63 -25.90
C ILE A 8 -6.61 -11.13 -25.87
N THR A 9 -5.39 -10.72 -25.51
CA THR A 9 -4.91 -9.36 -25.76
C THR A 9 -4.56 -9.17 -27.24
N VAL A 10 -4.19 -7.95 -27.67
CA VAL A 10 -3.95 -7.66 -29.09
C VAL A 10 -2.96 -8.66 -29.66
N ALA A 11 -3.39 -9.40 -30.67
CA ALA A 11 -2.58 -10.44 -31.27
C ALA A 11 -1.31 -9.84 -31.90
N TRP A 12 -0.17 -10.47 -31.63
CA TRP A 12 1.14 -10.08 -32.16
C TRP A 12 1.08 -9.80 -33.67
N GLY A 13 1.46 -8.58 -34.07
CA GLY A 13 1.53 -8.18 -35.47
C GLY A 13 0.20 -7.82 -36.16
N LYS A 14 -0.92 -7.70 -35.43
CA LYS A 14 -2.19 -7.17 -35.98
C LYS A 14 -2.34 -5.67 -35.68
N GLN A 15 -3.03 -4.95 -36.57
CA GLN A 15 -3.38 -3.56 -36.28
C GLN A 15 -4.33 -3.51 -35.06
N PRO A 16 -4.07 -2.61 -34.08
CA PRO A 16 -4.97 -2.39 -32.96
C PRO A 16 -6.36 -2.00 -33.43
N HIS A 17 -7.39 -2.35 -32.64
CA HIS A 17 -8.75 -1.91 -32.93
C HIS A 17 -8.84 -0.38 -32.80
N PRO A 18 -9.65 0.35 -33.59
CA PRO A 18 -9.72 1.82 -33.49
C PRO A 18 -10.03 2.36 -32.08
N LEU A 19 -10.75 1.59 -31.25
CA LEU A 19 -11.02 1.95 -29.85
C LEU A 19 -9.76 2.01 -28.99
N ASP A 20 -8.66 1.36 -29.37
CA ASP A 20 -7.39 1.46 -28.65
C ASP A 20 -6.82 2.89 -28.68
N ALA A 21 -7.17 3.71 -29.67
CA ALA A 21 -6.78 5.13 -29.65
C ALA A 21 -7.41 5.90 -28.49
N GLN A 22 -8.57 5.46 -27.99
CA GLN A 22 -9.31 6.09 -26.90
C GLN A 22 -9.07 5.37 -25.56
N TYR A 23 -9.11 4.05 -25.56
CA TYR A 23 -9.09 3.23 -24.34
C TYR A 23 -7.80 2.41 -24.17
N GLY A 24 -6.85 2.51 -25.10
CA GLY A 24 -5.58 1.77 -25.04
C GLY A 24 -4.71 2.13 -23.83
N LYS A 25 -4.94 3.29 -23.20
CA LYS A 25 -4.29 3.69 -21.92
C LYS A 25 -4.46 2.63 -20.82
N TRP A 26 -5.57 1.88 -20.85
CA TRP A 26 -5.91 0.87 -19.84
C TRP A 26 -5.05 -0.40 -19.93
N ARG A 27 -4.30 -0.58 -21.02
CA ARG A 27 -3.30 -1.65 -21.16
C ARG A 27 -2.10 -1.47 -20.25
N LEU A 28 -1.94 -0.25 -19.73
CA LEU A 28 -0.90 0.21 -18.83
C LEU A 28 -1.49 0.52 -17.45
N ALA A 29 -2.62 -0.08 -17.07
CA ALA A 29 -3.21 0.14 -15.76
C ALA A 29 -3.06 -1.11 -14.90
N VAL A 30 -2.88 -0.90 -13.61
CA VAL A 30 -2.93 -1.95 -12.59
C VAL A 30 -4.35 -2.05 -12.06
N PHE A 31 -4.88 -3.28 -12.07
CA PHE A 31 -6.24 -3.57 -11.66
C PHE A 31 -6.28 -4.39 -10.37
N GLN A 32 -7.30 -4.14 -9.57
CA GLN A 32 -7.53 -4.84 -8.31
C GLN A 32 -8.21 -6.19 -8.53
N ASP A 33 -9.09 -6.27 -9.52
CA ASP A 33 -9.88 -7.48 -9.80
C ASP A 33 -10.41 -7.45 -11.24
N VAL A 34 -10.92 -8.58 -11.71
CA VAL A 34 -11.66 -8.65 -12.98
C VAL A 34 -12.80 -9.64 -12.85
N GLN A 35 -13.95 -9.34 -13.47
CA GLN A 35 -15.08 -10.24 -13.53
C GLN A 35 -15.67 -10.30 -14.95
N GLU A 36 -16.13 -11.47 -15.36
CA GLU A 36 -16.81 -11.64 -16.66
C GLU A 36 -18.27 -11.19 -16.56
N ALA A 37 -18.76 -10.59 -17.65
CA ALA A 37 -20.17 -10.29 -17.82
C ALA A 37 -21.03 -11.56 -17.80
N VAL A 38 -22.28 -11.44 -17.33
CA VAL A 38 -23.25 -12.56 -17.29
C VAL A 38 -23.52 -13.16 -18.68
N ASP A 39 -23.35 -12.38 -19.75
CA ASP A 39 -23.50 -12.80 -21.14
C ASP A 39 -22.19 -13.27 -21.80
N ALA A 40 -21.09 -13.31 -21.04
CA ALA A 40 -19.75 -13.66 -21.48
C ALA A 40 -19.20 -12.80 -22.65
N SER A 41 -19.73 -11.58 -22.84
CA SER A 41 -19.30 -10.67 -23.91
C SER A 41 -18.17 -9.73 -23.51
N LYS A 42 -18.00 -9.45 -22.21
CA LYS A 42 -17.07 -8.44 -21.67
C LYS A 42 -16.38 -8.92 -20.39
N LEU A 43 -15.24 -8.32 -20.10
CA LEU A 43 -14.60 -8.33 -18.79
C LEU A 43 -14.68 -6.93 -18.18
N TYR A 44 -14.95 -6.88 -16.88
CA TYR A 44 -14.97 -5.68 -16.07
C TYR A 44 -13.80 -5.70 -15.11
N PHE A 45 -12.79 -4.88 -15.37
CA PHE A 45 -11.64 -4.69 -14.51
C PHE A 45 -11.93 -3.65 -13.44
N LEU A 46 -11.75 -4.00 -12.17
CA LEU A 46 -11.89 -3.07 -11.04
C LEU A 46 -10.63 -2.20 -10.94
N TYR A 47 -10.81 -0.91 -11.08
CA TYR A 47 -9.73 0.06 -11.11
C TYR A 47 -9.73 0.95 -9.86
N ASP A 48 -8.62 0.90 -9.12
CA ASP A 48 -8.28 1.85 -8.06
C ASP A 48 -7.19 2.81 -8.57
N PRO A 49 -7.51 4.09 -8.75
CA PRO A 49 -6.55 5.05 -9.27
C PRO A 49 -5.37 5.34 -8.34
N GLU A 50 -5.51 5.15 -7.03
CA GLU A 50 -4.40 5.37 -6.09
C GLU A 50 -3.42 4.21 -6.15
N LEU A 51 -3.91 2.97 -6.21
CA LEU A 51 -3.04 1.80 -6.33
C LEU A 51 -2.34 1.73 -7.69
N ASP A 52 -3.03 2.12 -8.78
CA ASP A 52 -2.40 2.25 -10.10
C ASP A 52 -1.25 3.26 -10.08
N GLU A 53 -1.49 4.44 -9.50
CA GLU A 53 -0.48 5.50 -9.37
C GLU A 53 0.73 5.08 -8.50
N LEU A 54 0.51 4.26 -7.47
CA LEU A 54 1.54 3.76 -6.56
C LEU A 54 2.28 2.50 -7.06
N SER A 55 1.78 1.83 -8.12
CA SER A 55 2.32 0.56 -8.61
C SER A 55 3.75 0.64 -9.16
N GLY A 56 4.17 1.82 -9.63
CA GLY A 56 5.51 2.05 -10.18
C GLY A 56 5.77 1.44 -11.56
N THR A 57 4.79 0.75 -12.17
CA THR A 57 4.99 0.04 -13.44
C THR A 57 4.62 0.84 -14.69
N THR A 58 3.69 1.80 -14.57
CA THR A 58 3.10 2.48 -15.74
C THR A 58 2.81 3.98 -15.57
N GLY A 59 3.12 4.53 -14.39
CA GLY A 59 3.00 5.96 -14.03
C GLY A 59 1.55 6.49 -14.00
N LEU A 60 1.36 7.72 -13.47
CA LEU A 60 0.16 8.58 -13.42
C LEU A 60 -1.22 7.91 -13.62
N ARG A 61 -2.15 8.15 -12.69
CA ARG A 61 -3.59 7.81 -12.76
C ARG A 61 -4.20 7.91 -14.17
N LYS A 62 -4.82 6.82 -14.66
CA LYS A 62 -5.47 6.74 -15.99
C LYS A 62 -6.94 7.16 -16.04
N GLY A 63 -7.61 7.20 -14.90
CA GLY A 63 -9.02 7.61 -14.80
C GLY A 63 -9.55 7.69 -13.38
N TYR A 64 -10.88 7.73 -13.26
CA TYR A 64 -11.61 7.71 -11.99
C TYR A 64 -11.81 6.28 -11.49
N PRO A 65 -12.03 6.07 -10.18
CA PRO A 65 -12.29 4.73 -9.64
C PRO A 65 -13.55 4.14 -10.29
N GLY A 66 -13.51 2.86 -10.65
CA GLY A 66 -14.63 2.26 -11.37
C GLY A 66 -14.33 0.94 -12.07
N LEU A 67 -15.16 0.62 -13.06
CA LEU A 67 -15.05 -0.60 -13.87
C LEU A 67 -14.57 -0.24 -15.28
N ILE A 68 -13.48 -0.88 -15.72
CA ILE A 68 -12.92 -0.71 -17.05
C ILE A 68 -13.32 -1.90 -17.92
N ILE A 69 -13.87 -1.61 -19.10
CA ILE A 69 -14.54 -2.60 -19.94
C ILE A 69 -13.57 -3.09 -21.01
N PHE A 70 -13.28 -4.39 -20.99
CA PHE A 70 -12.62 -5.09 -22.07
C PHE A 70 -13.63 -5.93 -22.85
N ASP A 71 -13.79 -5.66 -24.14
CA ASP A 71 -14.72 -6.40 -24.99
C ASP A 71 -14.05 -7.67 -25.53
N LEU A 72 -14.64 -8.84 -25.27
CA LEU A 72 -14.06 -10.13 -25.62
C LEU A 72 -14.16 -10.43 -27.12
N ASN A 73 -15.14 -9.86 -27.82
CA ASN A 73 -15.30 -10.03 -29.26
C ASN A 73 -14.29 -9.15 -30.02
N LEU A 74 -14.14 -7.89 -29.58
CA LEU A 74 -13.20 -6.94 -30.17
C LEU A 74 -11.75 -7.13 -29.69
N ARG A 75 -11.55 -7.82 -28.56
CA ARG A 75 -10.25 -8.05 -27.91
C ARG A 75 -9.50 -6.76 -27.59
N CYS A 76 -10.24 -5.73 -27.17
CA CYS A 76 -9.67 -4.45 -26.75
C CYS A 76 -10.50 -3.80 -25.64
N PHE A 77 -9.90 -2.82 -24.98
CA PHE A 77 -10.64 -1.94 -24.08
C PHE A 77 -11.61 -1.08 -24.87
N ALA A 78 -12.85 -0.98 -24.39
CA ALA A 78 -13.97 -0.40 -25.14
C ALA A 78 -14.80 0.61 -24.34
N GLY A 79 -14.56 0.74 -23.02
CA GLY A 79 -15.33 1.65 -22.17
C GLY A 79 -14.81 1.72 -20.74
N GLU A 80 -15.38 2.64 -19.97
CA GLU A 80 -15.14 2.83 -18.55
C GLU A 80 -16.43 3.29 -17.84
N ILE A 81 -16.68 2.80 -16.64
CA ILE A 81 -17.82 3.14 -15.79
C ILE A 81 -17.28 3.70 -14.49
N SER A 82 -17.43 5.00 -14.26
CA SER A 82 -17.01 5.61 -12.98
C SER A 82 -17.97 5.23 -11.86
N LEU A 83 -17.43 4.78 -10.73
CA LEU A 83 -18.19 4.40 -9.54
C LEU A 83 -17.92 5.40 -8.41
N HIS A 84 -19.00 5.92 -7.82
CA HIS A 84 -18.93 6.83 -6.68
C HIS A 84 -19.34 6.08 -5.42
N CYS A 85 -18.38 5.39 -4.81
CA CYS A 85 -18.56 4.60 -3.60
C CYS A 85 -17.63 5.13 -2.49
N PRO A 86 -17.98 4.97 -1.20
CA PRO A 86 -17.07 5.30 -0.11
C PRO A 86 -15.83 4.41 -0.14
N GLY A 87 -14.67 4.93 0.26
CA GLY A 87 -13.43 4.15 0.35
C GLY A 87 -12.76 3.79 -0.98
N LYS A 88 -11.63 3.10 -0.88
CA LYS A 88 -10.83 2.60 -2.00
C LYS A 88 -11.39 1.29 -2.54
N MET A 89 -11.29 1.08 -3.85
CA MET A 89 -11.80 -0.14 -4.51
C MET A 89 -10.85 -1.31 -4.20
N LYS A 90 -11.36 -2.45 -3.71
CA LYS A 90 -10.49 -3.59 -3.33
C LYS A 90 -10.78 -4.88 -4.09
N GLN A 91 -12.04 -5.32 -4.13
CA GLN A 91 -12.41 -6.62 -4.72
C GLN A 91 -13.79 -6.56 -5.37
N LEU A 92 -13.98 -7.35 -6.42
CA LEU A 92 -15.21 -7.42 -7.20
C LEU A 92 -15.61 -8.89 -7.41
N PHE A 93 -16.82 -9.26 -7.02
CA PHE A 93 -17.35 -10.62 -7.21
C PHE A 93 -18.56 -10.59 -8.14
N SER A 94 -18.64 -11.50 -9.11
CA SER A 94 -19.81 -11.62 -10.00
C SER A 94 -20.94 -12.42 -9.35
N LEU A 95 -22.19 -11.99 -9.50
CA LEU A 95 -23.33 -12.82 -9.16
C LEU A 95 -23.76 -13.66 -10.37
N LYS A 96 -24.17 -14.91 -10.14
CA LYS A 96 -24.71 -15.80 -11.18
C LYS A 96 -26.01 -15.29 -11.81
N CYS A 97 -26.76 -14.44 -11.10
CA CYS A 97 -28.01 -13.89 -11.59
C CYS A 97 -27.78 -12.56 -12.32
N PRO A 98 -28.52 -12.30 -13.42
CA PRO A 98 -28.51 -10.98 -14.04
C PRO A 98 -29.10 -9.93 -13.08
N SER A 99 -28.79 -8.67 -13.37
CA SER A 99 -29.43 -7.54 -12.71
C SER A 99 -30.92 -7.51 -13.07
N PRO A 100 -31.76 -6.81 -12.27
CA PRO A 100 -33.17 -6.60 -12.63
C PRO A 100 -33.37 -5.93 -14.00
N GLN A 101 -32.34 -5.24 -14.51
CA GLN A 101 -32.33 -4.57 -15.81
C GLN A 101 -31.69 -5.45 -16.92
N GLY A 102 -31.40 -6.72 -16.64
CA GLY A 102 -30.83 -7.67 -17.60
C GLY A 102 -29.32 -7.56 -17.82
N GLY A 103 -28.64 -6.65 -17.12
CA GLY A 103 -27.18 -6.53 -17.11
C GLY A 103 -26.50 -7.47 -16.13
N SER A 104 -25.21 -7.27 -15.91
CA SER A 104 -24.45 -8.01 -14.88
C SER A 104 -24.70 -7.45 -13.47
N SER A 105 -24.61 -8.30 -12.46
CA SER A 105 -24.64 -7.86 -11.05
C SER A 105 -23.33 -8.24 -10.36
N PHE A 106 -22.79 -7.33 -9.56
CA PHE A 106 -21.53 -7.51 -8.85
C PHE A 106 -21.67 -7.17 -7.37
N ILE A 107 -20.81 -7.78 -6.55
CA ILE A 107 -20.52 -7.34 -5.18
C ILE A 107 -19.19 -6.63 -5.20
N LEU A 108 -19.17 -5.38 -4.73
CA LEU A 108 -18.00 -4.54 -4.60
C LEU A 108 -17.62 -4.42 -3.12
N ILE A 109 -16.35 -4.66 -2.83
CA ILE A 109 -15.74 -4.37 -1.54
C ILE A 109 -14.91 -3.10 -1.65
N THR A 110 -15.20 -2.14 -0.77
CA THR A 110 -14.37 -0.94 -0.62
C THR A 110 -13.88 -0.77 0.81
N GLU A 111 -12.73 -0.14 0.94
CA GLU A 111 -11.98 0.00 2.19
C GLU A 111 -11.83 1.47 2.57
N GLU A 112 -12.19 1.79 3.81
CA GLU A 112 -11.91 3.08 4.44
C GLU A 112 -10.97 2.86 5.63
N GLU A 113 -9.95 3.70 5.75
CA GLU A 113 -9.07 3.71 6.90
C GLU A 113 -9.37 4.96 7.73
N ILE A 114 -9.84 4.74 8.97
CA ILE A 114 -10.25 5.83 9.87
C ILE A 114 -9.63 5.56 11.24
N TYR A 115 -8.72 6.45 11.67
CA TYR A 115 -8.01 6.35 12.96
C TYR A 115 -7.31 4.99 13.19
N GLY A 116 -6.69 4.43 12.14
CA GLY A 116 -6.01 3.13 12.21
C GLY A 116 -6.93 1.90 12.26
N GLN A 117 -8.24 2.09 12.11
CA GLN A 117 -9.20 0.99 11.93
C GLN A 117 -9.61 0.88 10.46
N ILE A 118 -9.61 -0.36 9.95
CA ILE A 118 -10.11 -0.68 8.62
C ILE A 118 -11.64 -0.84 8.70
N ARG A 119 -12.34 -0.22 7.76
CA ARG A 119 -13.79 -0.35 7.58
C ARG A 119 -14.09 -0.84 6.18
N LEU A 120 -14.77 -1.98 6.09
CA LEU A 120 -15.16 -2.56 4.81
C LEU A 120 -16.63 -2.26 4.51
N ASN A 121 -16.87 -1.59 3.37
CA ASN A 121 -18.20 -1.48 2.80
C ASN A 121 -18.43 -2.66 1.86
N VAL A 122 -19.60 -3.28 1.99
CA VAL A 122 -20.05 -4.38 1.12
C VAL A 122 -21.24 -3.88 0.32
N LEU A 123 -21.02 -3.65 -0.97
CA LEU A 123 -21.97 -2.99 -1.87
C LEU A 123 -22.40 -3.95 -2.97
N ARG A 124 -23.67 -3.92 -3.36
CA ARG A 124 -24.14 -4.54 -4.60
C ARG A 124 -24.27 -3.49 -5.69
N ILE A 125 -23.73 -3.81 -6.86
CA ILE A 125 -23.79 -3.01 -8.08
C ILE A 125 -24.58 -3.81 -9.12
N ASP A 126 -25.64 -3.19 -9.65
CA ASP A 126 -26.43 -3.74 -10.74
C ASP A 126 -26.17 -2.88 -11.99
N LEU A 127 -25.70 -3.49 -13.08
CA LEU A 127 -25.52 -2.82 -14.36
C LEU A 127 -26.81 -2.83 -15.19
N ALA A 128 -26.96 -1.85 -16.08
CA ALA A 128 -28.01 -1.84 -17.10
C ALA A 128 -27.78 -2.94 -18.16
N GLN A 129 -28.80 -3.22 -18.98
CA GLN A 129 -28.78 -4.29 -19.99
C GLN A 129 -27.59 -4.19 -20.96
N ASP A 130 -27.18 -2.97 -21.32
CA ASP A 130 -26.06 -2.74 -22.22
C ASP A 130 -24.69 -3.08 -21.59
N GLY A 131 -24.64 -3.19 -20.27
CA GLY A 131 -23.42 -3.39 -19.49
C GLY A 131 -22.47 -2.19 -19.54
N LEU A 132 -22.95 -1.01 -19.93
CA LEU A 132 -22.15 0.22 -20.08
C LEU A 132 -22.47 1.27 -19.01
N SER A 133 -23.52 1.06 -18.21
CA SER A 133 -23.94 1.99 -17.16
C SER A 133 -24.43 1.27 -15.91
N VAL A 134 -24.37 1.97 -14.78
CA VAL A 134 -24.86 1.48 -13.50
C VAL A 134 -26.36 1.76 -13.39
N ALA A 135 -27.15 0.72 -13.15
CA ALA A 135 -28.57 0.84 -12.88
C ALA A 135 -28.87 1.06 -11.39
N ASN A 136 -28.11 0.42 -10.49
CA ASN A 136 -28.23 0.64 -9.06
C ASN A 136 -26.93 0.33 -8.30
N VAL A 137 -26.70 1.03 -7.19
CA VAL A 137 -25.67 0.70 -6.18
C VAL A 137 -26.31 0.79 -4.81
N ARG A 138 -26.11 -0.24 -3.98
CA ARG A 138 -26.65 -0.25 -2.61
C ARG A 138 -25.75 -0.98 -1.61
N PRO A 139 -25.71 -0.55 -0.34
CA PRO A 139 -25.07 -1.32 0.72
C PRO A 139 -25.86 -2.57 1.07
N LEU A 140 -25.15 -3.66 1.38
CA LEU A 140 -25.73 -4.92 1.85
C LEU A 140 -25.73 -5.03 3.39
N VAL A 141 -24.88 -4.26 4.06
CA VAL A 141 -24.79 -4.21 5.53
C VAL A 141 -25.14 -2.83 6.08
N ASN A 142 -25.80 -2.81 7.24
CA ASN A 142 -26.24 -1.56 7.91
C ASN A 142 -25.10 -0.61 8.26
N THR A 143 -23.95 -1.18 8.61
CA THR A 143 -22.74 -0.46 8.99
C THR A 143 -21.54 -1.14 8.36
N PRO A 144 -20.52 -0.39 7.92
CA PRO A 144 -19.27 -0.98 7.44
C PRO A 144 -18.68 -1.95 8.49
N LEU A 145 -18.14 -3.07 8.02
CA LEU A 145 -17.52 -4.06 8.90
C LEU A 145 -16.21 -3.48 9.44
N GLN A 146 -16.04 -3.49 10.77
CA GLN A 146 -14.81 -3.03 11.41
C GLN A 146 -13.82 -4.18 11.49
N ILE A 147 -12.65 -3.98 10.88
CA ILE A 147 -11.55 -4.94 10.83
C ILE A 147 -10.35 -4.32 11.56
N GLY A 148 -9.73 -5.06 12.46
CA GLY A 148 -8.55 -4.62 13.21
C GLY A 148 -7.23 -5.07 12.61
N GLY A 149 -7.21 -5.56 11.37
CA GLY A 149 -6.02 -6.09 10.70
C GLY A 149 -6.34 -6.62 9.30
N GLU A 150 -5.75 -7.76 8.95
CA GLU A 150 -5.97 -8.41 7.65
C GLU A 150 -7.41 -8.92 7.48
N TYR A 151 -7.83 -9.03 6.22
CA TYR A 151 -9.10 -9.61 5.84
C TYR A 151 -9.01 -10.38 4.53
N ILE A 152 -9.90 -11.35 4.36
CA ILE A 152 -10.11 -12.10 3.13
C ILE A 152 -11.61 -12.05 2.83
N CYS A 153 -11.99 -11.66 1.62
CA CYS A 153 -13.37 -11.83 1.16
C CYS A 153 -13.41 -12.89 0.05
N THR A 154 -14.44 -13.72 0.08
CA THR A 154 -14.66 -14.77 -0.91
C THR A 154 -16.15 -15.02 -1.04
N MET A 155 -16.60 -15.47 -2.21
CA MET A 155 -18.01 -15.72 -2.46
C MET A 155 -18.31 -17.22 -2.41
N ARG A 156 -19.49 -17.57 -1.89
CA ARG A 156 -19.94 -18.95 -1.88
C ARG A 156 -20.27 -19.44 -3.29
N ASP A 157 -19.86 -20.67 -3.58
CA ASP A 157 -20.12 -21.32 -4.86
C ASP A 157 -21.54 -21.91 -4.95
N ASP A 158 -22.21 -22.12 -3.82
CA ASP A 158 -23.48 -22.85 -3.70
C ASP A 158 -24.73 -21.96 -3.49
N ILE A 159 -24.57 -20.79 -2.86
CA ILE A 159 -25.64 -19.80 -2.61
C ILE A 159 -25.10 -18.36 -2.71
N PRO A 160 -25.94 -17.33 -2.98
CA PRO A 160 -25.48 -15.95 -3.16
C PRO A 160 -25.16 -15.26 -1.83
N GLU A 161 -24.14 -15.75 -1.13
CA GLU A 161 -23.56 -15.07 0.04
C GLU A 161 -22.09 -14.77 -0.21
N ILE A 162 -21.66 -13.59 0.27
CA ILE A 162 -20.25 -13.26 0.40
C ILE A 162 -19.81 -13.53 1.84
N ILE A 163 -18.63 -14.14 1.95
CA ILE A 163 -17.95 -14.41 3.21
C ILE A 163 -16.85 -13.37 3.37
N VAL A 164 -16.90 -12.62 4.46
CA VAL A 164 -15.82 -11.73 4.86
C VAL A 164 -15.18 -12.34 6.10
N MET A 165 -13.87 -12.52 6.07
CA MET A 165 -13.07 -13.00 7.19
C MET A 165 -12.13 -11.88 7.61
N GLY A 166 -11.95 -11.65 8.91
CA GLY A 166 -11.11 -10.56 9.39
C GLY A 166 -10.54 -10.75 10.79
N ASN A 167 -9.47 -10.02 11.07
CA ASN A 167 -8.82 -9.95 12.37
C ASN A 167 -9.38 -8.80 13.24
N PRO A 168 -9.15 -8.79 14.57
CA PRO A 168 -8.41 -9.76 15.39
C PRO A 168 -9.23 -11.00 15.73
N GLY A 169 -8.56 -12.16 15.82
CA GLY A 169 -9.16 -13.44 16.19
C GLY A 169 -10.23 -13.87 15.19
N LEU A 170 -9.82 -14.64 14.17
CA LEU A 170 -10.56 -15.00 12.96
C LEU A 170 -12.08 -14.85 13.10
N GLN A 171 -12.57 -13.68 12.68
CA GLN A 171 -13.97 -13.32 12.63
C GLN A 171 -14.51 -13.62 11.24
N VAL A 172 -15.73 -14.11 11.15
CA VAL A 172 -16.35 -14.51 9.89
C VAL A 172 -17.77 -13.94 9.82
N TRP A 173 -18.02 -13.13 8.80
CA TRP A 173 -19.34 -12.60 8.45
C TRP A 173 -19.86 -13.27 7.19
N ARG A 174 -21.11 -13.74 7.24
CA ARG A 174 -21.86 -14.22 6.09
C ARG A 174 -22.86 -13.15 5.70
N ILE A 175 -22.79 -12.62 4.49
CA ILE A 175 -23.64 -11.51 4.03
C ILE A 175 -24.45 -11.97 2.82
N ASP A 176 -25.76 -11.75 2.88
CA ASP A 176 -26.69 -12.04 1.80
C ASP A 176 -26.52 -11.03 0.65
N CYS A 177 -26.12 -11.52 -0.52
CA CYS A 177 -25.91 -10.71 -1.72
C CYS A 177 -27.21 -10.34 -2.44
N MET A 178 -28.33 -10.98 -2.08
CA MET A 178 -29.64 -10.74 -2.68
C MET A 178 -30.48 -9.73 -1.91
N ALA A 179 -29.98 -9.19 -0.79
CA ALA A 179 -30.66 -8.18 0.00
C ALA A 179 -31.10 -6.97 -0.85
N GLU A 180 -32.36 -6.56 -0.68
CA GLU A 180 -32.92 -5.36 -1.34
C GLU A 180 -32.50 -4.07 -0.64
N SER A 181 -32.16 -4.15 0.64
CA SER A 181 -31.67 -3.04 1.46
C SER A 181 -30.63 -3.55 2.46
N ALA A 182 -29.87 -2.62 3.04
CA ALA A 182 -28.91 -2.93 4.07
C ALA A 182 -29.56 -3.69 5.23
N GLN A 183 -28.93 -4.77 5.67
CA GLN A 183 -29.41 -5.58 6.78
C GLN A 183 -28.25 -6.09 7.65
N GLN A 184 -28.55 -6.84 8.72
CA GLN A 184 -27.51 -7.50 9.49
C GLN A 184 -26.94 -8.70 8.71
N PRO A 185 -25.66 -9.07 8.92
CA PRO A 185 -25.11 -10.30 8.36
C PRO A 185 -25.98 -11.51 8.70
N VAL A 186 -26.12 -12.44 7.76
CA VAL A 186 -26.83 -13.72 7.92
C VAL A 186 -26.28 -14.50 9.11
N ALA A 187 -24.96 -14.43 9.31
CA ALA A 187 -24.29 -14.91 10.50
C ALA A 187 -23.01 -14.10 10.76
N ASN A 188 -22.61 -14.05 12.02
CA ASN A 188 -21.31 -13.55 12.45
C ASN A 188 -20.80 -14.47 13.57
N PHE A 189 -19.58 -14.98 13.44
CA PHE A 189 -18.94 -15.81 14.47
C PHE A 189 -17.43 -15.64 14.48
N THR A 190 -16.81 -15.96 15.62
CA THR A 190 -15.36 -16.00 15.79
C THR A 190 -14.90 -17.44 15.94
N VAL A 191 -13.74 -17.77 15.38
CA VAL A 191 -13.12 -19.09 15.49
C VAL A 191 -12.05 -19.03 16.60
N PRO A 192 -12.25 -19.73 17.74
CA PRO A 192 -11.34 -19.62 18.88
C PRO A 192 -9.90 -20.05 18.54
N GLY A 193 -8.93 -19.23 18.94
CA GLY A 193 -7.50 -19.54 18.79
C GLY A 193 -6.97 -19.48 17.35
N ALA A 194 -7.76 -18.98 16.40
CA ALA A 194 -7.36 -18.81 15.01
C ALA A 194 -7.23 -17.33 14.64
N ASP A 195 -6.34 -17.05 13.71
CA ASP A 195 -6.10 -15.71 13.17
C ASP A 195 -5.78 -15.85 11.67
N LEU A 196 -6.15 -14.85 10.86
CA LEU A 196 -5.90 -14.91 9.41
C LEU A 196 -4.42 -14.97 9.05
N THR A 197 -3.54 -14.43 9.89
CA THR A 197 -2.08 -14.46 9.70
C THR A 197 -1.49 -15.87 9.69
N HIS A 198 -2.25 -16.88 10.11
CA HIS A 198 -1.84 -18.29 10.05
C HIS A 198 -1.99 -18.92 8.65
N PHE A 199 -2.68 -18.25 7.73
CA PHE A 199 -3.07 -18.80 6.43
C PHE A 199 -2.50 -17.97 5.28
N TYR A 200 -2.26 -18.63 4.14
CA TYR A 200 -1.77 -17.96 2.94
C TYR A 200 -2.91 -17.25 2.19
N ASP A 201 -4.05 -17.92 2.06
CA ASP A 201 -5.28 -17.42 1.44
C ASP A 201 -6.48 -18.28 1.87
N GLY A 202 -7.71 -17.91 1.52
CA GLY A 202 -8.93 -18.61 1.91
C GLY A 202 -10.04 -18.56 0.87
N PHE A 203 -10.58 -19.71 0.54
CA PHE A 203 -11.66 -19.87 -0.44
C PHE A 203 -12.85 -20.61 0.14
N VAL A 204 -14.05 -20.40 -0.40
CA VAL A 204 -15.22 -21.22 -0.04
C VAL A 204 -15.48 -22.27 -1.09
N ASN A 205 -15.64 -23.51 -0.65
CA ASN A 205 -16.01 -24.61 -1.51
C ASN A 205 -16.99 -25.56 -0.81
N ASN A 206 -18.17 -25.78 -1.40
CA ASN A 206 -19.19 -26.70 -0.89
C ASN A 206 -19.57 -26.44 0.59
N GLY A 207 -19.81 -25.18 0.94
CA GLY A 207 -20.17 -24.79 2.32
C GLY A 207 -19.03 -24.93 3.34
N ARG A 208 -17.78 -25.06 2.89
CA ARG A 208 -16.59 -25.09 3.74
C ARG A 208 -15.67 -23.94 3.35
N ILE A 209 -15.08 -23.28 4.34
CA ILE A 209 -13.92 -22.42 4.12
C ILE A 209 -12.71 -23.33 4.08
N ILE A 210 -11.90 -23.21 3.01
CA ILE A 210 -10.63 -23.90 2.84
C ILE A 210 -9.55 -22.83 2.85
N PHE A 211 -8.78 -22.80 3.92
CA PHE A 211 -7.57 -22.00 4.02
C PHE A 211 -6.39 -22.75 3.43
N LEU A 212 -5.65 -22.07 2.57
CA LEU A 212 -4.38 -22.52 2.07
C LEU A 212 -3.31 -22.30 3.13
N SER A 213 -2.42 -23.28 3.26
CA SER A 213 -1.41 -23.21 4.29
C SER A 213 -0.29 -22.28 3.89
N ALA A 214 0.28 -21.62 4.88
CA ALA A 214 1.51 -20.89 4.75
C ALA A 214 2.65 -21.68 5.42
N THR A 215 3.82 -21.65 4.81
CA THR A 215 5.08 -21.93 5.50
C THR A 215 5.41 -20.79 6.46
N PRO A 216 6.29 -20.99 7.47
CA PRO A 216 6.65 -19.92 8.42
C PRO A 216 7.13 -18.62 7.77
N ASP A 217 7.79 -18.73 6.61
CA ASP A 217 8.24 -17.61 5.77
C ASP A 217 7.16 -17.17 4.77
N ASN A 218 5.89 -17.40 5.13
CA ASN A 218 4.66 -17.05 4.44
C ASN A 218 4.61 -17.47 2.95
N HIS A 219 5.38 -18.48 2.52
CA HIS A 219 5.19 -19.04 1.18
C HIS A 219 3.98 -19.96 1.18
N PHE A 220 3.36 -20.08 0.01
CA PHE A 220 2.32 -21.06 -0.21
C PHE A 220 2.84 -22.47 0.12
N ASP A 221 2.28 -23.09 1.17
CA ASP A 221 2.49 -24.48 1.54
C ASP A 221 1.40 -25.32 0.88
N ASN A 222 1.78 -26.05 -0.17
CA ASN A 222 0.89 -26.89 -0.95
C ASN A 222 0.69 -28.29 -0.37
N THR A 223 1.28 -28.60 0.79
CA THR A 223 1.24 -29.96 1.36
C THR A 223 -0.01 -30.23 2.19
N ARG A 224 -0.76 -29.20 2.56
CA ARG A 224 -1.96 -29.31 3.41
C ARG A 224 -2.86 -28.08 3.27
N VAL A 225 -4.10 -28.24 3.67
CA VAL A 225 -5.10 -27.17 3.78
C VAL A 225 -5.82 -27.25 5.12
N HIS A 226 -6.41 -26.14 5.55
CA HIS A 226 -7.18 -26.06 6.78
C HIS A 226 -8.64 -25.74 6.48
N ILE A 227 -9.58 -26.38 7.18
CA ILE A 227 -10.97 -26.43 6.80
C ILE A 227 -11.86 -26.00 7.96
N ILE A 228 -12.80 -25.11 7.69
CA ILE A 228 -13.92 -24.78 8.58
C ILE A 228 -15.22 -25.13 7.89
N ASN A 229 -16.09 -25.88 8.56
CA ASN A 229 -17.45 -26.13 8.06
C ASN A 229 -18.35 -24.97 8.47
N LEU A 230 -18.97 -24.27 7.50
CA LEU A 230 -19.84 -23.13 7.80
C LEU A 230 -21.09 -23.53 8.62
N ASN A 231 -21.48 -24.81 8.59
CA ASN A 231 -22.60 -25.32 9.39
C ASN A 231 -22.17 -25.71 10.82
N ASN A 232 -20.87 -25.87 11.07
CA ASN A 232 -20.31 -26.13 12.41
C ASN A 232 -18.93 -25.44 12.57
N PRO A 233 -18.92 -24.12 12.76
CA PRO A 233 -17.70 -23.32 12.63
C PRO A 233 -16.76 -23.35 13.83
N GLN A 234 -16.98 -24.25 14.80
CA GLN A 234 -16.26 -24.20 16.09
C GLN A 234 -14.83 -24.72 16.02
N THR A 235 -14.46 -25.49 14.99
CA THR A 235 -13.15 -26.15 14.91
C THR A 235 -12.57 -26.09 13.51
N ILE A 236 -11.29 -25.74 13.42
CA ILE A 236 -10.50 -25.90 12.20
C ILE A 236 -9.94 -27.32 12.16
N THR A 237 -10.14 -28.02 11.04
CA THR A 237 -9.50 -29.32 10.77
C THR A 237 -8.44 -29.16 9.70
N SER A 238 -7.34 -29.89 9.82
CA SER A 238 -6.26 -29.86 8.82
C SER A 238 -6.30 -31.13 7.98
N GLN A 239 -6.06 -30.98 6.67
CA GLN A 239 -6.09 -32.06 5.71
C GLN A 239 -4.83 -32.03 4.85
N ASN A 240 -4.10 -33.14 4.82
CA ASN A 240 -2.93 -33.26 3.97
C ASN A 240 -3.33 -33.40 2.50
N CYS A 241 -2.56 -32.76 1.64
CA CYS A 241 -2.65 -32.87 0.20
C CYS A 241 -1.74 -34.00 -0.30
N SER A 242 -2.17 -34.66 -1.38
CA SER A 242 -1.39 -35.68 -2.07
C SER A 242 -0.89 -35.19 -3.44
N PRO A 243 0.26 -35.68 -3.90
CA PRO A 243 0.86 -35.23 -5.16
C PRO A 243 0.13 -35.75 -6.40
N ASP A 244 0.43 -35.12 -7.54
CA ASP A 244 0.13 -35.69 -8.84
C ASP A 244 0.90 -37.03 -9.00
N PRO A 245 0.26 -38.12 -9.43
CA PRO A 245 0.90 -39.44 -9.52
C PRO A 245 2.13 -39.49 -10.44
N ASN A 246 2.20 -38.61 -11.44
CA ASN A 246 3.23 -38.60 -12.48
C ASN A 246 4.18 -37.41 -12.39
N ARG A 247 3.77 -36.33 -11.70
CA ARG A 247 4.49 -35.04 -11.68
C ARG A 247 4.90 -34.59 -10.28
N GLY A 248 4.41 -35.25 -9.23
CA GLY A 248 4.71 -34.88 -7.86
C GLY A 248 3.88 -33.70 -7.37
N MET A 249 4.35 -33.04 -6.31
CA MET A 249 3.72 -31.81 -5.81
C MET A 249 4.04 -30.63 -6.72
N PRO A 250 3.19 -29.58 -6.75
CA PRO A 250 3.60 -28.30 -7.30
C PRO A 250 4.92 -27.83 -6.66
N ILE A 251 5.78 -27.21 -7.45
CA ILE A 251 7.03 -26.64 -6.91
C ILE A 251 6.67 -25.46 -5.99
N PRO A 252 7.25 -25.37 -4.77
CA PRO A 252 7.10 -24.21 -3.90
C PRO A 252 7.42 -22.90 -4.63
N ARG A 253 6.53 -21.91 -4.53
CA ARG A 253 6.56 -20.69 -5.34
C ARG A 253 5.87 -19.53 -4.60
N LYS A 254 6.11 -18.31 -5.07
CA LYS A 254 5.43 -17.08 -4.60
C LYS A 254 4.56 -16.48 -5.69
N LEU A 255 3.65 -15.59 -5.31
CA LEU A 255 2.91 -14.72 -6.23
C LEU A 255 2.20 -15.49 -7.36
N CYS A 256 1.77 -16.72 -7.07
CA CYS A 256 0.95 -17.50 -7.99
C CYS A 256 -0.49 -17.01 -7.95
N GLY A 257 -1.16 -17.03 -9.10
CA GLY A 257 -2.60 -16.79 -9.15
C GLY A 257 -3.33 -17.96 -8.53
N LEU A 258 -4.30 -17.66 -7.66
CA LEU A 258 -5.15 -18.63 -7.00
C LEU A 258 -6.60 -18.20 -7.16
N ASP A 259 -7.47 -19.16 -7.41
CA ASP A 259 -8.91 -18.99 -7.35
C ASP A 259 -9.57 -20.35 -7.11
N SER A 260 -10.86 -20.36 -6.81
CA SER A 260 -11.62 -21.59 -6.57
C SER A 260 -12.81 -21.74 -7.49
N ILE A 261 -13.05 -22.97 -7.92
CA ILE A 261 -14.31 -23.39 -8.54
C ILE A 261 -14.90 -24.51 -7.70
N SER A 262 -16.13 -24.93 -7.99
CA SER A 262 -16.75 -26.02 -7.25
C SER A 262 -15.92 -27.30 -7.31
N ASN A 263 -15.55 -27.81 -6.13
CA ASN A 263 -14.69 -28.98 -5.90
C ASN A 263 -13.21 -28.80 -6.24
N ALA A 264 -12.72 -27.59 -6.51
CA ALA A 264 -11.32 -27.39 -6.87
C ALA A 264 -10.75 -26.03 -6.49
N ILE A 265 -9.46 -26.02 -6.15
CA ILE A 265 -8.63 -24.80 -6.10
C ILE A 265 -7.70 -24.82 -7.31
N LEU A 266 -7.67 -23.72 -8.04
CA LEU A 266 -6.85 -23.52 -9.23
C LEU A 266 -5.60 -22.74 -8.87
N MET A 267 -4.47 -23.10 -9.46
CA MET A 267 -3.21 -22.36 -9.32
C MET A 267 -2.58 -22.12 -10.69
N ALA A 268 -2.11 -20.90 -10.94
CA ALA A 268 -1.44 -20.52 -12.19
C ALA A 268 -0.12 -19.78 -11.93
N GLY A 269 0.95 -20.25 -12.56
CA GLY A 269 2.22 -19.53 -12.60
C GLY A 269 2.85 -19.27 -11.24
N GLY A 270 3.30 -18.04 -11.04
CA GLY A 270 4.08 -17.61 -9.88
C GLY A 270 5.59 -17.58 -10.18
N GLU A 271 6.37 -17.26 -9.16
CA GLU A 271 7.81 -17.06 -9.30
C GLU A 271 8.59 -17.91 -8.30
N ILE A 272 9.75 -18.39 -8.74
CA ILE A 272 10.77 -19.03 -7.92
C ILE A 272 11.96 -18.08 -7.81
N ASP A 273 12.34 -17.77 -6.57
CA ASP A 273 13.57 -17.05 -6.27
C ASP A 273 14.76 -18.03 -6.37
N ARG A 274 15.62 -17.84 -7.37
CA ARG A 274 16.84 -18.65 -7.56
C ARG A 274 18.06 -18.02 -6.86
N GLY A 275 17.88 -16.91 -6.13
CA GLY A 275 18.95 -16.13 -5.50
C GLY A 275 19.58 -15.09 -6.44
N ASN A 276 20.34 -14.15 -5.87
CA ASN A 276 21.05 -13.06 -6.59
C ASN A 276 20.14 -12.17 -7.47
N GLY A 277 18.86 -12.03 -7.11
CA GLY A 277 17.89 -11.25 -7.90
C GLY A 277 17.46 -11.94 -9.20
N VAL A 278 17.75 -13.23 -9.37
CA VAL A 278 17.29 -14.04 -10.51
C VAL A 278 15.97 -14.72 -10.14
N PHE A 279 14.88 -14.28 -10.76
CA PHE A 279 13.55 -14.85 -10.61
C PHE A 279 13.21 -15.71 -11.82
N GLU A 280 12.72 -16.93 -11.58
CA GLU A 280 12.14 -17.77 -12.62
C GLU A 280 10.62 -17.71 -12.55
N ARG A 281 10.01 -17.20 -13.62
CA ARG A 281 8.56 -17.12 -13.74
C ARG A 281 8.01 -18.39 -14.37
N LEU A 282 7.02 -18.97 -13.70
CA LEU A 282 6.40 -20.23 -14.10
C LEU A 282 5.18 -19.99 -14.98
N THR A 283 4.89 -20.93 -15.87
CA THR A 283 3.77 -20.87 -16.83
C THR A 283 2.79 -22.03 -16.69
N ASP A 284 2.98 -22.90 -15.68
CA ASP A 284 2.18 -24.10 -15.45
C ASP A 284 0.86 -23.80 -14.72
N TYR A 285 -0.09 -24.72 -14.88
CA TYR A 285 -1.35 -24.71 -14.15
C TYR A 285 -1.49 -25.97 -13.30
N TRP A 286 -2.11 -25.83 -12.13
CA TRP A 286 -2.39 -26.92 -11.21
C TRP A 286 -3.82 -26.84 -10.70
N VAL A 287 -4.37 -28.00 -10.36
CA VAL A 287 -5.69 -28.14 -9.73
C VAL A 287 -5.54 -28.99 -8.48
N LEU A 288 -6.06 -28.49 -7.36
CA LEU A 288 -6.29 -29.27 -6.15
C LEU A 288 -7.76 -29.68 -6.09
N ASP A 289 -8.06 -30.98 -6.23
CA ASP A 289 -9.42 -31.48 -6.00
C ASP A 289 -9.73 -31.41 -4.50
N THR A 290 -10.74 -30.64 -4.09
CA THR A 290 -11.05 -30.39 -2.67
C THR A 290 -11.84 -31.53 -2.02
N ARG A 291 -12.16 -32.60 -2.76
CA ARG A 291 -12.82 -33.81 -2.24
C ARG A 291 -11.78 -34.87 -1.90
N THR A 292 -10.76 -35.02 -2.75
CA THR A 292 -9.67 -36.00 -2.56
C THR A 292 -8.40 -35.38 -1.97
N PHE A 293 -8.29 -34.06 -2.02
CA PHE A 293 -7.10 -33.28 -1.67
C PHE A 293 -5.87 -33.73 -2.47
N GLN A 294 -6.06 -34.03 -3.75
CA GLN A 294 -4.98 -34.40 -4.66
C GLN A 294 -4.67 -33.26 -5.63
N TRP A 295 -3.40 -32.90 -5.72
CA TRP A 295 -2.88 -32.03 -6.77
C TRP A 295 -2.79 -32.78 -8.10
N THR A 296 -3.16 -32.11 -9.18
CA THR A 296 -2.99 -32.59 -10.55
C THR A 296 -2.35 -31.49 -11.38
N GLN A 297 -1.25 -31.78 -12.07
CA GLN A 297 -0.67 -30.83 -13.01
C GLN A 297 -1.49 -30.84 -14.30
N VAL A 298 -1.86 -29.66 -14.76
CA VAL A 298 -2.60 -29.51 -16.01
C VAL A 298 -1.62 -29.57 -17.17
N PRO A 299 -1.86 -30.39 -18.21
CA PRO A 299 -0.98 -30.50 -19.37
C PRO A 299 -1.18 -29.33 -20.35
N ALA A 300 -1.07 -28.10 -19.86
CA ALA A 300 -1.12 -26.85 -20.60
C ALA A 300 -0.25 -25.80 -19.91
N THR A 301 0.19 -24.79 -20.66
CA THR A 301 1.00 -23.69 -20.15
C THR A 301 0.50 -22.35 -20.67
N MET A 302 0.79 -21.28 -19.93
CA MET A 302 0.62 -19.92 -20.41
C MET A 302 1.46 -19.68 -21.67
N SER A 303 0.97 -18.80 -22.55
CA SER A 303 1.69 -18.36 -23.75
C SER A 303 2.89 -17.46 -23.42
N CYS A 304 2.87 -16.81 -22.25
CA CYS A 304 3.93 -15.97 -21.73
C CYS A 304 3.95 -16.04 -20.18
N PRO A 305 5.13 -15.89 -19.55
CA PRO A 305 5.21 -15.78 -18.10
C PRO A 305 4.72 -14.40 -17.64
N LEU A 306 3.76 -14.37 -16.72
CA LEU A 306 3.24 -13.13 -16.16
C LEU A 306 3.91 -12.80 -14.83
N ILE A 307 4.00 -11.50 -14.54
CA ILE A 307 4.35 -10.95 -13.23
C ILE A 307 3.06 -10.91 -12.41
N GLU A 308 3.12 -11.45 -11.19
CA GLU A 308 1.98 -11.54 -10.27
C GLU A 308 0.68 -11.98 -10.96
N PRO A 309 0.66 -13.16 -11.63
CA PRO A 309 -0.54 -13.64 -12.29
C PRO A 309 -1.70 -13.72 -11.29
N ARG A 310 -2.86 -13.28 -11.73
CA ARG A 310 -4.15 -13.41 -11.04
C ARG A 310 -5.04 -14.36 -11.81
N LEU A 311 -5.90 -15.05 -11.09
CA LEU A 311 -6.88 -15.97 -11.63
C LEU A 311 -8.29 -15.46 -11.36
N THR A 312 -9.14 -15.56 -12.37
CA THR A 312 -10.57 -15.30 -12.26
C THR A 312 -11.33 -16.41 -12.95
N SER A 313 -12.07 -17.19 -12.18
CA SER A 313 -13.02 -18.16 -12.66
C SER A 313 -14.38 -17.51 -12.90
N ALA A 314 -14.93 -17.71 -14.09
CA ALA A 314 -16.21 -17.15 -14.48
C ALA A 314 -17.30 -18.22 -14.48
N HIS A 315 -18.54 -17.77 -14.26
CA HIS A 315 -19.71 -18.64 -14.26
C HIS A 315 -20.01 -19.31 -15.60
N SER A 316 -19.51 -18.75 -16.70
CA SER A 316 -19.57 -19.36 -18.03
C SER A 316 -18.73 -20.64 -18.15
N GLY A 317 -17.84 -20.90 -17.18
CA GLY A 317 -16.81 -21.92 -17.25
C GLY A 317 -15.49 -21.42 -17.86
N ASN A 318 -15.43 -20.17 -18.32
CA ASN A 318 -14.16 -19.57 -18.71
C ASN A 318 -13.29 -19.29 -17.49
N ILE A 319 -11.97 -19.47 -17.62
CA ILE A 319 -10.99 -19.03 -16.65
C ILE A 319 -10.10 -17.98 -17.31
N TYR A 320 -9.84 -16.90 -16.61
CA TYR A 320 -8.96 -15.83 -17.07
C TYR A 320 -7.73 -15.77 -16.16
N VAL A 321 -6.56 -15.87 -16.78
CA VAL A 321 -5.27 -15.63 -16.14
C VAL A 321 -4.77 -14.29 -16.65
N TRP A 322 -4.49 -13.35 -15.76
CA TRP A 322 -4.12 -12.00 -16.15
C TRP A 322 -3.07 -11.42 -15.23
N GLY A 323 -2.28 -10.48 -15.72
CA GLY A 323 -1.17 -9.91 -14.97
C GLY A 323 -0.22 -9.13 -15.86
N ASP A 324 0.85 -8.65 -15.26
CA ASP A 324 1.80 -7.77 -15.93
C ASP A 324 2.82 -8.54 -16.76
N PHE A 325 3.32 -7.90 -17.80
CA PHE A 325 4.36 -8.44 -18.67
C PHE A 325 5.36 -7.35 -19.04
N ASP A 326 6.64 -7.61 -18.81
CA ASP A 326 7.74 -6.64 -18.88
C ASP A 326 8.55 -6.70 -20.18
N GLN A 327 8.14 -7.49 -21.18
CA GLN A 327 8.79 -7.50 -22.49
C GLN A 327 8.16 -6.49 -23.45
N PRO A 328 8.95 -5.87 -24.35
CA PRO A 328 8.47 -4.85 -25.28
C PRO A 328 7.33 -5.33 -26.19
N LEU A 329 6.32 -4.47 -26.40
CA LEU A 329 5.21 -4.70 -27.34
C LEU A 329 5.24 -3.72 -28.54
N PRO A 330 4.97 -4.19 -29.77
CA PRO A 330 4.85 -3.30 -30.93
C PRO A 330 3.75 -2.24 -30.74
N GLY A 331 4.10 -0.96 -30.90
CA GLY A 331 3.17 0.16 -30.73
C GLY A 331 2.99 0.61 -29.27
N MET A 332 3.70 0.01 -28.32
CA MET A 332 3.75 0.43 -26.92
C MET A 332 5.09 1.09 -26.57
N PRO A 333 5.13 1.87 -25.48
CA PRO A 333 6.39 2.35 -24.92
C PRO A 333 7.37 1.19 -24.66
N PRO A 334 8.67 1.38 -24.90
CA PRO A 334 9.70 0.36 -24.65
C PRO A 334 10.03 0.16 -23.16
N GLU A 335 9.52 1.03 -22.28
CA GLU A 335 9.70 1.00 -20.83
C GLU A 335 8.32 0.85 -20.15
N GLY A 336 8.22 0.02 -19.10
CA GLY A 336 7.00 -0.26 -18.36
C GLY A 336 6.51 -1.70 -18.51
N THR A 337 5.48 -2.08 -17.73
CA THR A 337 4.77 -3.37 -17.91
C THR A 337 3.46 -3.15 -18.64
N HIS A 338 2.92 -4.24 -19.22
CA HIS A 338 1.62 -4.22 -19.89
C HIS A 338 0.75 -5.36 -19.40
N LEU A 339 -0.55 -5.09 -19.26
CA LEU A 339 -1.53 -6.12 -18.92
C LEU A 339 -1.64 -7.17 -20.04
N ARG A 340 -1.52 -8.43 -19.65
CA ARG A 340 -1.88 -9.60 -20.47
C ARG A 340 -3.07 -10.33 -19.88
N ILE A 341 -3.89 -10.89 -20.75
CA ILE A 341 -5.14 -11.58 -20.44
C ILE A 341 -5.15 -12.86 -21.26
N LEU A 342 -5.07 -13.99 -20.57
CA LEU A 342 -5.10 -15.32 -21.14
C LEU A 342 -6.43 -15.97 -20.78
N ARG A 343 -7.19 -16.37 -21.78
CA ARG A 343 -8.41 -17.16 -21.61
C ARG A 343 -8.05 -18.64 -21.65
N VAL A 344 -8.29 -19.33 -20.54
CA VAL A 344 -8.06 -20.77 -20.39
C VAL A 344 -9.39 -21.51 -20.44
N THR A 345 -9.49 -22.47 -21.35
CA THR A 345 -10.67 -23.33 -21.54
C THR A 345 -10.29 -24.81 -21.47
N GLY A 346 -11.25 -25.67 -21.15
CA GLY A 346 -11.07 -27.10 -20.89
C GLY A 346 -10.76 -27.45 -19.43
N LEU A 347 -10.43 -26.47 -18.58
CA LEU A 347 -10.19 -26.63 -17.13
C LEU A 347 -11.49 -26.83 -16.35
N GLU A 348 -12.60 -26.28 -16.85
CA GLU A 348 -13.95 -26.38 -16.28
C GLU A 348 -14.50 -27.80 -16.24
N LYS A 349 -13.96 -28.69 -17.09
CA LYS A 349 -14.27 -30.13 -17.08
C LYS A 349 -13.79 -30.83 -15.80
N ALA A 350 -13.09 -30.11 -14.91
CA ALA A 350 -12.77 -30.56 -13.56
C ALA A 350 -13.97 -30.53 -12.60
N ASN A 351 -15.06 -29.80 -12.90
CA ASN A 351 -16.42 -29.82 -12.32
C ASN A 351 -17.00 -28.38 -12.39
N ASN A 352 -18.03 -28.16 -13.21
CA ASN A 352 -18.77 -26.88 -13.16
C ASN A 352 -19.49 -26.74 -11.82
N PRO A 353 -19.55 -25.54 -11.21
CA PRO A 353 -20.50 -25.26 -10.16
C PRO A 353 -21.93 -25.54 -10.67
N PRO A 354 -22.79 -26.22 -9.91
CA PRO A 354 -24.21 -26.12 -10.19
C PRO A 354 -24.65 -24.64 -10.13
N GLY A 355 -25.66 -24.28 -10.92
CA GLY A 355 -26.39 -23.03 -10.66
C GLY A 355 -26.89 -23.02 -9.22
N TYR A 356 -27.15 -21.84 -8.64
CA TYR A 356 -27.75 -21.78 -7.31
C TYR A 356 -28.95 -22.72 -7.26
N THR A 357 -28.96 -23.68 -6.32
CA THR A 357 -30.11 -24.57 -6.15
C THR A 357 -31.37 -23.71 -6.03
N PRO A 358 -32.47 -24.03 -6.72
CA PRO A 358 -33.71 -23.26 -6.65
C PRO A 358 -34.40 -23.49 -5.31
N TYR A 359 -33.79 -23.06 -4.22
CA TYR A 359 -34.49 -22.76 -2.98
C TYR A 359 -35.21 -21.43 -3.18
N ALA A 360 -36.34 -21.47 -3.89
CA ALA A 360 -37.43 -20.51 -3.82
C ALA A 360 -37.08 -19.00 -3.73
N THR A 361 -36.01 -18.52 -4.37
CA THR A 361 -35.76 -17.08 -4.49
C THR A 361 -36.27 -16.59 -5.84
N PRO A 362 -37.31 -15.72 -5.88
CA PRO A 362 -37.73 -15.10 -7.13
C PRO A 362 -36.57 -14.29 -7.74
N ALA A 363 -36.61 -14.08 -9.06
CA ALA A 363 -35.77 -13.07 -9.68
C ALA A 363 -35.88 -11.76 -8.87
N PRO A 364 -34.78 -11.02 -8.66
CA PRO A 364 -34.85 -9.77 -7.90
C PRO A 364 -35.90 -8.86 -8.53
N PRO A 365 -36.80 -8.25 -7.74
CA PRO A 365 -37.90 -7.47 -8.29
C PRO A 365 -37.36 -6.33 -9.16
N ALA A 366 -38.07 -6.05 -10.26
CA ALA A 366 -37.75 -4.93 -11.12
C ALA A 366 -37.77 -3.62 -10.32
N TYR A 367 -36.75 -2.77 -10.51
CA TYR A 367 -36.78 -1.41 -9.96
C TYR A 367 -38.01 -0.68 -10.52
N PRO A 368 -38.76 0.08 -9.72
CA PRO A 368 -39.81 0.94 -10.25
C PRO A 368 -39.18 1.91 -11.24
N SER A 369 -39.66 1.91 -12.50
CA SER A 369 -39.15 2.82 -13.51
C SER A 369 -39.48 4.26 -13.10
N LEU A 370 -38.46 5.11 -13.06
CA LEU A 370 -38.65 6.56 -13.09
C LEU A 370 -38.82 6.97 -14.55
N ASP A 371 -39.98 6.63 -15.12
CA ASP A 371 -40.64 7.37 -16.21
C ASP A 371 -41.81 6.53 -16.72
N ASP A 372 -43.02 6.89 -16.27
CA ASP A 372 -44.23 6.43 -16.91
C ASP A 372 -45.25 7.58 -16.96
N LYS A 373 -45.21 8.32 -18.08
CA LYS A 373 -46.32 9.16 -18.53
C LYS A 373 -46.65 8.82 -19.98
N SER A 374 -47.59 7.88 -20.12
CA SER A 374 -48.64 7.76 -21.15
C SER A 374 -48.20 7.75 -22.64
N THR A 375 -48.54 6.73 -23.43
CA THR A 375 -49.90 6.50 -23.95
C THR A 375 -50.03 5.11 -24.64
N PRO A 376 -51.25 4.54 -24.74
CA PRO A 376 -51.47 3.18 -25.25
C PRO A 376 -51.76 3.16 -26.76
N TYR A 377 -51.19 2.18 -27.49
CA TYR A 377 -51.68 1.78 -28.82
C TYR A 377 -51.94 0.26 -28.89
N PRO A 378 -52.91 -0.19 -29.71
CA PRO A 378 -53.71 -1.40 -29.51
C PRO A 378 -53.14 -2.66 -30.19
N PRO A 379 -53.71 -3.86 -29.95
CA PRO A 379 -53.06 -5.13 -30.28
C PRO A 379 -53.49 -5.75 -31.63
N ALA A 380 -52.66 -6.72 -32.05
CA ALA A 380 -52.93 -7.89 -32.92
C ALA A 380 -52.49 -7.79 -34.40
N PRO A 381 -52.28 -8.91 -35.15
CA PRO A 381 -52.46 -10.34 -34.80
C PRO A 381 -51.34 -11.31 -35.27
N SER A 382 -51.48 -12.58 -34.87
CA SER A 382 -50.69 -13.75 -35.26
C SER A 382 -51.05 -14.33 -36.65
N GLN A 383 -50.04 -14.85 -37.39
CA GLN A 383 -49.98 -16.12 -38.17
C GLN A 383 -49.26 -16.00 -39.54
N GLY A 384 -48.35 -16.95 -39.81
CA GLY A 384 -48.22 -17.60 -41.13
C GLY A 384 -46.91 -17.46 -41.94
N GLY A 385 -46.18 -18.58 -42.11
CA GLY A 385 -45.57 -19.00 -43.40
C GLY A 385 -44.15 -18.53 -43.83
N TYR A 386 -43.20 -19.46 -43.90
CA TYR A 386 -41.84 -19.45 -44.54
C TYR A 386 -41.87 -19.22 -46.08
N PRO A 387 -40.75 -19.07 -46.90
CA PRO A 387 -39.29 -19.34 -46.73
C PRO A 387 -38.33 -18.30 -47.43
N PRO A 388 -37.10 -18.66 -47.92
CA PRO A 388 -35.77 -18.44 -47.32
C PRO A 388 -34.98 -17.19 -47.83
N ALA A 389 -33.87 -16.93 -47.13
CA ALA A 389 -32.97 -15.78 -47.27
C ALA A 389 -32.38 -15.51 -48.67
N PRO A 390 -31.95 -14.25 -48.88
CA PRO A 390 -30.63 -14.00 -49.47
C PRO A 390 -29.73 -13.14 -48.56
N SER A 391 -28.45 -13.47 -48.66
CA SER A 391 -27.29 -12.82 -48.06
C SER A 391 -27.17 -11.32 -48.37
N GLN A 392 -26.86 -10.52 -47.35
CA GLN A 392 -25.78 -9.50 -47.28
C GLN A 392 -26.11 -8.41 -46.26
N GLY A 393 -25.08 -7.96 -45.54
CA GLY A 393 -25.10 -6.71 -44.79
C GLY A 393 -24.89 -6.92 -43.29
N GLY A 394 -23.66 -6.70 -42.84
CA GLY A 394 -23.31 -6.77 -41.42
C GLY A 394 -24.17 -5.85 -40.57
N SER A 395 -24.72 -6.39 -39.50
CA SER A 395 -25.35 -5.64 -38.43
C SER A 395 -24.28 -4.78 -37.75
N ALA A 396 -24.35 -3.46 -37.96
CA ALA A 396 -23.58 -2.49 -37.19
C ALA A 396 -23.96 -2.61 -35.71
N LEU A 397 -22.95 -2.78 -34.87
CA LEU A 397 -23.08 -2.70 -33.41
C LEU A 397 -23.51 -1.29 -32.99
N PRO A 398 -24.19 -1.11 -31.84
CA PRO A 398 -24.52 0.21 -31.33
C PRO A 398 -23.24 1.04 -31.17
N PRO A 399 -23.26 2.34 -31.51
CA PRO A 399 -22.08 3.19 -31.37
C PRO A 399 -21.71 3.37 -29.89
N TYR A 400 -20.43 3.18 -29.57
CA TYR A 400 -19.88 3.56 -28.26
C TYR A 400 -19.91 5.10 -28.12
N PRO A 401 -20.27 5.65 -26.94
CA PRO A 401 -20.32 7.09 -26.75
C PRO A 401 -18.93 7.73 -26.93
N ALA A 402 -18.90 8.88 -27.61
CA ALA A 402 -17.71 9.70 -27.73
C ALA A 402 -17.34 10.34 -26.38
N TYR A 403 -16.05 10.32 -26.03
CA TYR A 403 -15.52 10.95 -24.82
C TYR A 403 -15.85 12.44 -24.76
N ASN A 404 -16.64 12.86 -23.76
CA ASN A 404 -16.89 14.27 -23.45
C ASN A 404 -16.57 14.56 -21.96
N PRO A 405 -15.41 15.16 -21.66
CA PRO A 405 -14.99 15.44 -20.28
C PRO A 405 -15.83 16.52 -19.58
N ASN A 406 -16.80 17.14 -20.26
CA ASN A 406 -17.64 18.24 -19.74
C ASN A 406 -19.15 17.90 -19.63
N GLN A 407 -19.56 16.64 -19.81
CA GLN A 407 -20.94 16.22 -19.51
C GLN A 407 -20.98 15.46 -18.19
N GLY A 408 -21.17 16.20 -17.10
CA GLY A 408 -21.60 15.63 -15.83
C GLY A 408 -23.00 15.01 -16.01
N ASN A 409 -23.08 13.68 -15.93
CA ASN A 409 -24.35 12.98 -15.96
C ASN A 409 -25.01 13.13 -14.58
N TYR A 410 -25.70 14.25 -14.38
CA TYR A 410 -26.51 14.51 -13.19
C TYR A 410 -27.76 13.62 -13.21
N GLY A 411 -27.65 12.43 -12.63
CA GLY A 411 -28.77 11.61 -12.16
C GLY A 411 -28.97 11.86 -10.67
N ASN A 412 -29.98 12.66 -10.33
CA ASN A 412 -30.29 13.11 -8.99
C ASN A 412 -30.91 11.97 -8.14
N ALA A 413 -30.14 11.31 -7.28
CA ALA A 413 -30.66 10.54 -6.16
C ALA A 413 -30.70 11.45 -4.92
N SER A 414 -31.89 11.95 -4.63
CA SER A 414 -32.16 12.92 -3.57
C SER A 414 -32.01 12.28 -2.18
N TYR A 415 -31.09 12.81 -1.39
CA TYR A 415 -31.08 12.64 0.07
C TYR A 415 -32.21 13.51 0.64
N GLN A 416 -33.35 12.90 0.99
CA GLN A 416 -34.38 13.59 1.77
C GLN A 416 -33.92 13.72 3.23
N GLY A 417 -33.53 14.94 3.61
CA GLY A 417 -33.34 15.33 5.00
C GLY A 417 -34.67 15.26 5.77
N GLY A 418 -34.66 14.55 6.89
CA GLY A 418 -35.75 14.59 7.88
C GLY A 418 -35.80 15.94 8.62
N PRO A 419 -36.97 16.33 9.17
CA PRO A 419 -37.26 17.71 9.51
C PRO A 419 -36.56 18.21 10.78
N SER A 420 -36.24 19.51 10.73
CA SER A 420 -35.82 20.37 11.82
C SER A 420 -36.79 20.33 13.03
N GLY A 421 -36.37 19.66 14.09
CA GLY A 421 -36.94 19.80 15.44
C GLY A 421 -36.21 20.88 16.23
N GLN A 422 -36.93 21.92 16.62
CA GLN A 422 -36.48 23.00 17.51
C GLN A 422 -36.00 22.42 18.85
N TYR A 423 -34.77 22.74 19.25
CA TYR A 423 -34.29 22.56 20.62
C TYR A 423 -34.65 23.79 21.47
N PRO A 424 -35.32 23.63 22.63
CA PRO A 424 -35.40 24.69 23.60
C PRO A 424 -34.09 24.81 24.40
N GLN A 425 -33.63 26.05 24.57
CA GLN A 425 -32.64 26.43 25.58
C GLN A 425 -33.13 26.06 26.98
N ASN A 426 -32.26 25.44 27.79
CA ASN A 426 -32.13 25.78 29.21
C ASN A 426 -30.85 25.21 29.86
N SER A 427 -30.05 26.16 30.36
CA SER A 427 -29.34 26.23 31.66
C SER A 427 -28.57 25.03 32.26
N TYR A 428 -27.31 25.35 32.58
CA TYR A 428 -26.34 24.73 33.46
C TYR A 428 -26.87 24.00 34.72
N ALA A 429 -26.27 22.84 35.02
CA ALA A 429 -25.99 22.39 36.37
C ALA A 429 -24.69 21.56 36.41
N THR A 430 -23.76 22.03 37.22
CA THR A 430 -22.54 21.37 37.69
C THR A 430 -22.87 20.15 38.56
N GLY A 431 -22.15 19.04 38.37
CA GLY A 431 -22.21 17.87 39.25
C GLY A 431 -21.00 16.95 39.06
N GLU A 432 -20.05 17.04 39.97
CA GLU A 432 -19.00 16.04 40.19
C GLU A 432 -19.64 14.69 40.55
N ILE A 433 -19.27 13.60 39.87
CA ILE A 433 -19.37 12.25 40.42
C ILE A 433 -18.13 11.44 40.04
N GLN A 434 -17.54 10.85 41.09
CA GLN A 434 -16.28 10.14 41.21
C GLN A 434 -16.21 8.86 40.38
N ILE A 435 -15.03 8.60 39.80
CA ILE A 435 -14.66 7.29 39.23
C ILE A 435 -14.08 6.43 40.37
N PRO A 436 -14.59 5.22 40.63
CA PRO A 436 -14.03 4.35 41.67
C PRO A 436 -12.67 3.79 41.24
N GLN A 437 -11.69 3.88 42.15
CA GLN A 437 -10.47 3.09 42.12
C GLN A 437 -10.83 1.60 42.11
N GLN A 438 -10.36 0.86 41.10
CA GLN A 438 -10.16 -0.58 41.21
C GLN A 438 -8.67 -0.89 41.13
N GLN A 439 -8.27 -1.68 42.13
CA GLN A 439 -6.93 -2.01 42.56
C GLN A 439 -6.16 -2.81 41.50
N GLY A 440 -4.85 -2.55 41.49
CA GLY A 440 -3.89 -3.23 40.65
C GLY A 440 -3.83 -4.74 40.89
N HIS A 441 -3.57 -5.43 39.78
CA HIS A 441 -2.87 -6.70 39.81
C HIS A 441 -1.50 -6.49 39.17
N ASP A 442 -0.47 -6.55 40.02
CA ASP A 442 0.92 -6.61 39.66
C ASP A 442 1.19 -7.73 38.66
N LEU A 443 1.75 -7.37 37.50
CA LEU A 443 2.62 -8.24 36.72
C LEU A 443 3.94 -7.48 36.49
N HIS A 444 4.66 -7.27 37.58
CA HIS A 444 6.10 -7.02 37.57
C HIS A 444 6.80 -8.31 37.09
N GLY A 445 6.84 -8.53 35.78
CA GLY A 445 7.81 -9.39 35.14
C GLY A 445 9.04 -8.55 34.83
N SER A 446 10.07 -8.70 35.65
CA SER A 446 11.42 -8.11 35.53
C SER A 446 11.84 -7.76 34.09
N TYR A 447 11.72 -6.48 33.74
CA TYR A 447 12.45 -5.89 32.61
C TYR A 447 13.92 -5.95 32.93
N ALA A 448 14.63 -6.89 32.31
CA ALA A 448 16.07 -6.88 32.31
C ALA A 448 16.53 -5.61 31.60
N THR A 449 17.14 -4.72 32.37
CA THR A 449 18.05 -3.66 31.91
C THR A 449 18.74 -4.07 30.61
N THR A 450 18.68 -3.23 29.57
CA THR A 450 19.42 -3.40 28.31
C THR A 450 20.87 -3.78 28.61
N PRO A 451 21.28 -5.05 28.41
CA PRO A 451 22.65 -5.44 28.61
C PRO A 451 23.42 -4.79 27.48
N SER A 452 24.29 -3.90 27.87
CA SER A 452 25.19 -3.22 26.98
C SER A 452 25.85 -4.30 26.03
N GLY A 453 26.00 -4.01 24.73
CA GLY A 453 26.64 -4.91 23.76
C GLY A 453 25.69 -5.73 22.87
N GLN A 454 24.76 -5.09 22.18
CA GLN A 454 23.94 -5.67 21.10
C GLN A 454 24.19 -4.92 19.79
N THR A 455 23.93 -5.56 18.64
CA THR A 455 24.06 -4.97 17.30
C THR A 455 22.71 -5.04 16.59
N ALA A 456 22.27 -3.93 16.00
CA ALA A 456 20.99 -3.83 15.31
C ALA A 456 21.08 -4.28 13.84
N PHE A 457 20.10 -5.05 13.35
CA PHE A 457 19.99 -5.57 11.98
C PHE A 457 18.62 -5.26 11.37
N TYR A 458 18.56 -5.11 10.03
CA TYR A 458 17.33 -4.85 9.28
C TYR A 458 16.91 -6.06 8.44
N PRO A 459 15.61 -6.39 8.38
CA PRO A 459 15.11 -7.37 7.43
C PRO A 459 15.04 -6.79 6.01
N LYS A 460 15.65 -7.48 5.04
CA LYS A 460 15.65 -7.12 3.62
C LYS A 460 14.43 -7.62 2.82
N LYS A 461 13.46 -8.25 3.47
CA LYS A 461 12.29 -8.88 2.81
C LYS A 461 10.98 -8.46 3.51
N LYS A 462 9.96 -8.10 2.72
CA LYS A 462 8.62 -7.63 3.15
C LYS A 462 7.91 -8.54 4.17
N LYS A 463 8.31 -9.81 4.27
CA LYS A 463 7.61 -10.84 5.05
C LYS A 463 7.92 -10.86 6.55
N SER A 464 8.93 -10.14 7.01
CA SER A 464 9.25 -10.05 8.44
C SER A 464 9.08 -8.61 8.93
N CYS A 465 7.95 -7.97 8.63
CA CYS A 465 7.64 -6.61 9.11
C CYS A 465 6.46 -6.57 10.07
N SER A 466 6.09 -7.71 10.69
CA SER A 466 5.22 -7.67 11.84
C SER A 466 6.04 -7.20 13.03
N ILE A 467 5.70 -6.03 13.56
CA ILE A 467 6.25 -5.52 14.82
C ILE A 467 6.04 -6.60 15.89
N HIS A 468 7.07 -6.91 16.66
CA HIS A 468 7.14 -8.02 17.63
C HIS A 468 7.18 -9.43 17.04
N ALA A 469 7.41 -9.60 15.73
CA ALA A 469 7.72 -10.92 15.18
C ALA A 469 8.97 -11.48 15.85
N THR A 470 8.89 -12.77 16.24
CA THR A 470 10.05 -13.49 16.75
C THR A 470 10.96 -13.87 15.59
N VAL A 471 12.23 -13.55 15.74
CA VAL A 471 13.30 -13.85 14.79
C VAL A 471 14.49 -14.42 15.55
N TYR A 472 15.47 -14.97 14.82
CA TYR A 472 16.64 -15.60 15.40
C TYR A 472 17.89 -15.01 14.74
N CYS A 473 18.76 -14.47 15.58
CA CYS A 473 20.08 -14.01 15.23
C CYS A 473 21.04 -15.19 15.17
N ARG A 474 21.71 -15.35 14.03
CA ARG A 474 22.60 -16.47 13.74
C ARG A 474 23.98 -15.95 13.37
N TYR A 475 25.01 -16.65 13.81
CA TYR A 475 26.38 -16.13 13.84
C TYR A 475 27.33 -17.02 13.04
N PHE A 476 28.09 -16.41 12.14
CA PHE A 476 28.94 -17.10 11.17
C PHE A 476 30.40 -16.67 11.30
N ASP A 477 31.32 -17.60 11.04
CA ASP A 477 32.74 -17.30 10.85
C ASP A 477 33.05 -16.89 9.40
N ARG A 478 34.33 -16.54 9.14
CA ARG A 478 34.89 -16.25 7.81
C ARG A 478 34.61 -17.29 6.74
N ASN A 479 34.42 -18.56 7.12
CA ASN A 479 34.16 -19.66 6.20
C ASN A 479 32.66 -19.89 6.00
N LYS A 480 31.80 -18.97 6.50
CA LYS A 480 30.34 -19.07 6.51
C LYS A 480 29.84 -20.28 7.29
N LYS A 481 30.64 -20.79 8.23
CA LYS A 481 30.20 -21.84 9.15
C LYS A 481 29.52 -21.18 10.33
N GLU A 482 28.35 -21.70 10.69
CA GLU A 482 27.66 -21.27 11.91
C GLU A 482 28.47 -21.69 13.14
N ILE A 483 28.71 -20.74 14.05
CA ILE A 483 29.62 -20.92 15.20
C ILE A 483 28.94 -20.80 16.56
N ASP A 484 27.65 -20.50 16.59
CA ASP A 484 26.86 -20.42 17.81
C ASP A 484 25.42 -20.87 17.56
N GLU A 485 24.71 -21.19 18.64
CA GLU A 485 23.29 -21.51 18.57
C GLU A 485 22.47 -20.25 18.18
N PRO A 486 21.42 -20.39 17.36
CA PRO A 486 20.52 -19.31 17.03
C PRO A 486 19.94 -18.65 18.28
N VAL A 487 20.07 -17.33 18.38
CA VAL A 487 19.56 -16.57 19.53
C VAL A 487 18.28 -15.86 19.18
N GLN A 488 17.22 -16.15 19.92
CA GLN A 488 15.92 -15.49 19.74
C GLN A 488 16.02 -13.97 19.96
N SER A 489 15.35 -13.22 19.10
CA SER A 489 15.23 -11.77 19.11
C SER A 489 13.83 -11.37 18.61
N LEU A 490 13.53 -10.07 18.61
CA LEU A 490 12.26 -9.50 18.18
C LEU A 490 12.51 -8.37 17.19
N ILE A 491 11.57 -8.19 16.26
CA ILE A 491 11.54 -7.02 15.40
C ILE A 491 10.88 -5.87 16.17
N TYR A 492 11.68 -4.96 16.70
CA TYR A 492 11.22 -3.86 17.54
C TYR A 492 12.23 -2.69 17.51
N PRO A 493 11.79 -1.41 17.49
CA PRO A 493 10.40 -0.95 17.47
C PRO A 493 9.76 -0.96 16.07
N LEU A 494 10.55 -0.76 15.01
CA LEU A 494 10.15 -0.85 13.60
C LEU A 494 11.36 -1.26 12.77
N PHE A 495 11.22 -2.29 11.93
CA PHE A 495 12.27 -2.81 11.02
C PHE A 495 13.62 -3.15 11.68
N THR A 496 13.70 -3.18 13.00
CA THR A 496 14.94 -3.23 13.77
C THR A 496 15.01 -4.53 14.55
N ILE A 497 16.16 -5.19 14.52
CA ILE A 497 16.37 -6.46 15.22
C ILE A 497 17.63 -6.34 16.07
N TYR A 498 17.49 -6.45 17.38
CA TYR A 498 18.63 -6.39 18.31
C TYR A 498 19.22 -7.77 18.52
N CYS A 499 20.40 -8.01 17.96
CA CYS A 499 21.13 -9.27 18.13
C CYS A 499 22.20 -9.16 19.23
N PRO A 500 22.31 -10.14 20.15
CA PRO A 500 23.40 -10.17 21.12
C PRO A 500 24.77 -10.14 20.45
N ARG A 501 25.72 -9.40 21.04
CA ARG A 501 27.10 -9.42 20.54
C ARG A 501 27.76 -10.76 20.85
N LYS A 502 28.53 -11.26 19.88
CA LYS A 502 29.39 -12.44 20.01
C LYS A 502 30.80 -12.08 19.55
N GLU A 503 31.81 -12.67 20.19
CA GLU A 503 33.21 -12.51 19.77
C GLU A 503 33.54 -13.47 18.63
N ASN A 504 34.51 -13.11 17.77
CA ASN A 504 35.01 -13.96 16.67
C ASN A 504 33.96 -14.36 15.62
N ILE A 505 32.95 -13.51 15.40
CA ILE A 505 32.01 -13.63 14.29
C ILE A 505 32.48 -12.76 13.12
N ASP A 506 32.26 -13.24 11.90
CA ASP A 506 32.49 -12.49 10.65
C ASP A 506 31.19 -12.21 9.89
N GLY A 507 30.07 -12.84 10.28
CA GLY A 507 28.78 -12.62 9.68
C GLY A 507 27.60 -12.86 10.62
N ILE A 508 26.49 -12.16 10.37
CA ILE A 508 25.20 -12.42 11.03
C ILE A 508 24.14 -12.67 9.96
N ALA A 509 23.25 -13.61 10.25
CA ALA A 509 22.02 -13.80 9.49
C ALA A 509 20.82 -13.75 10.43
N ILE A 510 19.68 -13.33 9.89
CA ILE A 510 18.40 -13.36 10.58
C ILE A 510 17.55 -14.46 9.96
N SER A 511 16.99 -15.33 10.80
CA SER A 511 16.03 -16.34 10.37
C SER A 511 14.76 -16.27 11.21
N GLU A 512 13.65 -16.75 10.67
CA GLU A 512 12.36 -16.76 11.39
C GLU A 512 12.25 -17.96 12.35
N THR A 513 13.06 -18.99 12.15
CA THR A 513 13.15 -20.17 13.03
C THR A 513 14.62 -20.51 13.32
N PRO A 514 14.93 -21.18 14.44
CA PRO A 514 16.31 -21.50 14.78
C PRO A 514 16.91 -22.54 13.81
N ASN A 515 16.09 -23.45 13.29
CA ASN A 515 16.55 -24.60 12.51
C ASN A 515 16.47 -24.40 10.99
N LEU A 516 16.24 -23.18 10.51
CA LEU A 516 16.08 -22.92 9.08
C LEU A 516 17.37 -23.23 8.31
N GLU A 517 17.34 -24.02 7.25
CA GLU A 517 18.54 -24.20 6.42
C GLU A 517 18.82 -22.89 5.66
N LEU A 518 19.99 -22.28 5.88
CA LEU A 518 20.36 -20.98 5.33
C LEU A 518 20.86 -21.04 3.88
N PHE A 519 20.18 -21.80 3.02
CA PHE A 519 20.50 -21.79 1.59
C PHE A 519 20.05 -20.46 0.97
N GLY A 520 21.01 -19.57 0.70
CA GLY A 520 20.76 -18.30 0.01
C GLY A 520 20.30 -17.14 0.91
N TYR A 521 20.55 -17.20 2.22
CA TYR A 521 20.46 -16.01 3.07
C TYR A 521 21.71 -15.13 2.87
N ASP A 522 21.51 -13.82 2.73
CA ASP A 522 22.60 -12.85 2.77
C ASP A 522 23.20 -12.86 4.18
N ILE A 523 24.34 -13.51 4.35
CA ILE A 523 25.15 -13.37 5.56
C ILE A 523 25.72 -11.97 5.49
N GLU A 524 25.17 -11.06 6.30
CA GLU A 524 25.66 -9.70 6.38
C GLU A 524 27.04 -9.76 7.06
N PRO A 525 28.10 -9.23 6.42
CA PRO A 525 29.38 -9.13 7.07
C PRO A 525 29.20 -8.27 8.32
N VAL A 526 29.66 -8.78 9.45
CA VAL A 526 29.77 -7.95 10.65
C VAL A 526 30.97 -7.05 10.41
N GLU A 527 30.73 -5.85 9.88
CA GLU A 527 31.71 -4.79 10.05
C GLU A 527 31.90 -4.67 11.56
N ASN A 528 33.13 -4.92 12.03
CA ASN A 528 33.54 -4.68 13.41
C ASN A 528 33.46 -3.17 13.71
N LYS A 529 32.25 -2.60 13.72
CA LYS A 529 31.96 -1.31 14.33
C LYS A 529 31.93 -1.57 15.82
N VAL A 530 33.14 -1.53 16.37
CA VAL A 530 33.44 -1.63 17.79
C VAL A 530 32.56 -0.63 18.53
N PHE A 531 31.53 -1.10 19.25
CA PHE A 531 30.92 -0.27 20.28
C PHE A 531 30.78 -1.07 21.57
N LYS A 532 31.73 -0.78 22.47
CA LYS A 532 31.48 -0.72 23.92
C LYS A 532 32.70 -0.21 24.67
N GLY A 533 32.48 0.89 25.39
CA GLY A 533 33.40 1.41 26.40
C GLY A 533 34.14 2.65 25.91
N MET A 534 33.72 3.82 26.42
CA MET A 534 34.40 5.12 26.34
C MET A 534 34.41 5.82 24.96
N GLN A 535 33.24 6.37 24.61
CA GLN A 535 33.03 7.73 24.11
C GLN A 535 34.19 8.40 23.34
N LYS A 536 34.11 8.37 22.00
CA LYS A 536 34.30 9.56 21.16
C LYS A 536 33.49 9.36 19.89
N TYR A 537 32.30 9.96 19.82
CA TYR A 537 31.60 10.07 18.54
C TYR A 537 32.50 10.83 17.58
N ASP A 538 32.57 10.37 16.33
CA ASP A 538 33.29 11.08 15.28
C ASP A 538 32.62 12.42 14.95
N HIS A 539 31.31 12.48 15.21
CA HIS A 539 30.48 13.67 14.99
C HIS A 539 29.75 14.07 16.27
N HIS A 540 29.70 15.37 16.56
CA HIS A 540 28.82 15.86 17.63
C HIS A 540 27.35 15.88 17.18
N LEU A 541 27.12 16.26 15.93
CA LEU A 541 25.79 16.43 15.34
C LEU A 541 25.78 15.87 13.91
N ALA A 542 24.84 14.96 13.66
CA ALA A 542 24.52 14.43 12.34
C ALA A 542 23.12 14.85 11.89
N HIS A 543 22.81 14.63 10.62
CA HIS A 543 21.50 14.91 10.05
C HIS A 543 20.93 13.69 9.32
N CYS A 544 19.76 13.26 9.78
CA CYS A 544 18.90 12.25 9.20
C CYS A 544 17.86 12.93 8.31
N VAL A 545 18.09 12.87 7.00
CA VAL A 545 17.19 13.48 6.02
C VAL A 545 16.08 12.51 5.67
N ALA A 546 14.82 12.94 5.72
CA ALA A 546 13.71 12.11 5.28
C ALA A 546 13.89 11.64 3.81
N PRO A 547 13.38 10.45 3.44
CA PRO A 547 13.53 9.91 2.09
C PRO A 547 13.10 10.87 0.98
N ILE A 548 13.96 11.00 -0.01
CA ILE A 548 13.76 11.86 -1.18
C ILE A 548 13.12 11.05 -2.31
N PHE A 549 12.00 11.54 -2.83
CA PHE A 549 11.25 10.94 -3.95
C PHE A 549 10.57 11.99 -4.84
N GLY A 550 10.05 11.54 -5.99
CA GLY A 550 9.30 12.35 -6.95
C GLY A 550 10.18 13.03 -8.01
N SER A 551 9.54 13.51 -9.07
CA SER A 551 10.20 14.01 -10.28
C SER A 551 10.59 15.49 -10.26
N GLU A 552 10.18 16.25 -9.24
CA GLU A 552 10.53 17.68 -9.15
C GLU A 552 12.04 17.88 -8.96
N PRO A 553 12.64 18.93 -9.56
CA PRO A 553 14.05 19.29 -9.35
C PRO A 553 14.35 19.59 -7.87
N LYS A 554 15.35 18.93 -7.30
CA LYS A 554 15.66 19.02 -5.85
C LYS A 554 17.03 19.60 -5.54
N TRP A 555 17.88 19.78 -6.55
CA TRP A 555 19.27 20.22 -6.40
C TRP A 555 19.39 21.47 -5.53
N MET A 556 18.45 22.42 -5.65
CA MET A 556 18.46 23.66 -4.88
C MET A 556 18.16 23.44 -3.40
N TYR A 557 17.19 22.57 -3.08
CA TYR A 557 16.88 22.21 -1.70
C TYR A 557 17.99 21.40 -1.07
N ILE A 558 18.56 20.45 -1.81
CA ILE A 558 19.66 19.60 -1.36
C ILE A 558 20.87 20.45 -0.99
N VAL A 559 21.32 21.34 -1.89
CA VAL A 559 22.50 22.18 -1.62
C VAL A 559 22.25 23.17 -0.48
N GLU A 560 21.07 23.79 -0.44
CA GLU A 560 20.73 24.78 0.59
C GLU A 560 20.57 24.12 1.97
N MET A 561 19.95 22.93 2.04
CA MET A 561 19.83 22.16 3.28
C MET A 561 21.19 21.75 3.82
N ILE A 562 22.03 21.10 3.00
CA ILE A 562 23.35 20.61 3.44
C ILE A 562 24.20 21.79 3.92
N GLU A 563 24.29 22.86 3.14
CA GLU A 563 25.12 24.01 3.52
C GLU A 563 24.54 24.79 4.71
N HIS A 564 23.21 24.87 4.86
CA HIS A 564 22.59 25.44 6.06
C HIS A 564 22.97 24.66 7.32
N TYR A 565 22.81 23.34 7.29
CA TYR A 565 23.06 22.52 8.48
C TYR A 565 24.55 22.39 8.81
N LYS A 566 25.44 22.50 7.81
CA LYS A 566 26.88 22.68 8.07
C LYS A 566 27.17 23.93 8.89
N LEU A 567 26.50 25.05 8.59
CA LEU A 567 26.61 26.27 9.41
C LEU A 567 26.04 26.08 10.82
N GLN A 568 25.09 25.16 11.00
CA GLN A 568 24.55 24.79 12.32
C GLN A 568 25.43 23.79 13.11
N GLY A 569 26.55 23.33 12.52
CA GLY A 569 27.50 22.40 13.16
C GLY A 569 27.29 20.93 12.80
N VAL A 570 26.47 20.61 11.80
CA VAL A 570 26.34 19.25 11.26
C VAL A 570 27.61 18.90 10.48
N THR A 571 28.15 17.70 10.75
CA THR A 571 29.37 17.21 10.08
C THR A 571 29.17 15.89 9.34
N LYS A 572 28.00 15.25 9.48
CA LYS A 572 27.62 14.02 8.78
C LYS A 572 26.15 14.05 8.39
N PHE A 573 25.86 13.62 7.17
CA PHE A 573 24.51 13.55 6.63
C PHE A 573 24.22 12.12 6.17
N TYR A 574 23.01 11.65 6.47
CA TYR A 574 22.45 10.44 5.90
C TYR A 574 21.29 10.84 5.00
N VAL A 575 21.45 10.60 3.69
CA VAL A 575 20.47 11.01 2.67
C VAL A 575 19.86 9.77 2.06
N TYR A 576 18.57 9.59 2.32
CA TYR A 576 17.78 8.48 1.78
C TYR A 576 17.15 8.91 0.46
N TYR A 577 17.23 8.06 -0.56
CA TYR A 577 16.56 8.33 -1.84
C TYR A 577 15.87 7.07 -2.35
N ARG A 578 14.70 7.26 -2.98
CA ARG A 578 14.05 6.23 -3.81
C ARG A 578 14.18 6.57 -5.28
N GLU A 579 13.81 7.80 -5.62
CA GLU A 579 13.86 8.34 -6.97
C GLU A 579 14.53 9.70 -6.94
N LEU A 580 15.59 9.83 -7.73
CA LEU A 580 16.33 11.07 -7.84
C LEU A 580 16.84 11.23 -9.27
N SER A 581 16.70 12.43 -9.84
CA SER A 581 17.19 12.69 -11.20
C SER A 581 18.72 12.52 -11.25
N LYS A 582 19.25 12.19 -12.43
CA LYS A 582 20.71 12.14 -12.65
C LYS A 582 21.39 13.47 -12.29
N TYR A 583 20.68 14.58 -12.47
CA TYR A 583 21.16 15.91 -12.15
C TYR A 583 21.31 16.09 -10.63
N ASP A 584 20.26 15.82 -9.86
CA ASP A 584 20.27 15.92 -8.40
C ASP A 584 21.25 14.91 -7.75
N MET A 585 21.31 13.68 -8.29
CA MET A 585 22.25 12.64 -7.84
C MET A 585 23.71 13.07 -8.05
N LYS A 586 24.02 13.81 -9.12
CA LYS A 586 25.36 14.36 -9.35
C LYS A 586 25.80 15.28 -8.20
N LEU A 587 24.89 16.12 -7.70
CA LEU A 587 25.15 16.98 -6.56
C LEU A 587 25.37 16.18 -5.26
N LEU A 588 24.51 15.21 -4.96
CA LEU A 588 24.68 14.38 -3.75
C LEU A 588 26.01 13.62 -3.78
N LYS A 589 26.36 13.01 -4.90
CA LYS A 589 27.65 12.31 -5.05
C LYS A 589 28.84 13.23 -4.79
N SER A 590 28.75 14.51 -5.15
CA SER A 590 29.83 15.47 -4.84
C SER A 590 30.05 15.72 -3.35
N TYR A 591 29.05 15.45 -2.50
CA TYR A 591 29.16 15.49 -1.04
C TYR A 591 29.54 14.13 -0.45
N GLU A 592 29.18 13.04 -1.12
CA GLU A 592 29.65 11.69 -0.80
C GLU A 592 31.17 11.59 -1.02
N ASP A 593 31.67 12.14 -2.14
CA ASP A 593 33.10 12.19 -2.49
C ASP A 593 33.95 12.94 -1.43
N THR A 594 33.35 13.87 -0.67
CA THR A 594 34.01 14.60 0.42
C THR A 594 33.82 13.94 1.79
N GLY A 595 33.10 12.82 1.86
CA GLY A 595 32.81 12.07 3.09
C GLY A 595 31.71 12.70 3.97
N GLU A 596 31.11 13.81 3.53
CA GLU A 596 30.11 14.57 4.29
C GLU A 596 28.74 13.85 4.28
N VAL A 597 28.36 13.25 3.15
CA VAL A 597 27.08 12.56 2.94
C VAL A 597 27.30 11.06 2.77
N GLU A 598 26.46 10.26 3.41
CA GLU A 598 26.24 8.85 3.05
C GLU A 598 24.90 8.77 2.30
N ILE A 599 24.94 8.25 1.07
CA ILE A 599 23.74 8.12 0.23
C ILE A 599 23.18 6.70 0.40
N ILE A 600 21.93 6.60 0.87
CA ILE A 600 21.26 5.32 1.12
C ILE A 600 20.09 5.16 0.16
N ASN A 601 20.09 4.07 -0.60
CA ASN A 601 18.95 3.70 -1.43
C ASN A 601 17.86 3.09 -0.54
N VAL A 602 16.64 3.64 -0.62
CA VAL A 602 15.47 3.04 0.02
C VAL A 602 15.01 1.87 -0.83
N PRO A 603 14.98 0.64 -0.29
CA PRO A 603 14.63 -0.52 -1.09
C PRO A 603 13.24 -0.43 -1.72
N SER A 604 13.12 -0.87 -2.97
CA SER A 604 11.90 -0.75 -3.78
C SER A 604 10.70 -1.51 -3.21
N TYR A 605 10.91 -2.44 -2.27
CA TYR A 605 9.85 -3.19 -1.62
C TYR A 605 9.08 -2.42 -0.54
N PHE A 606 9.57 -1.26 -0.09
CA PHE A 606 8.79 -0.32 0.72
C PHE A 606 7.91 0.50 -0.23
N LEU A 607 6.63 0.13 -0.34
CA LEU A 607 5.76 0.58 -1.42
C LEU A 607 5.18 1.98 -1.19
N ASP A 608 4.81 2.31 0.04
CA ASP A 608 4.19 3.58 0.40
C ASP A 608 5.20 4.56 1.06
N ASN A 609 4.89 5.85 0.96
CA ASN A 609 5.76 6.92 1.46
C ASN A 609 5.94 6.88 2.99
N ILE A 610 4.95 6.39 3.74
CA ILE A 610 5.01 6.32 5.21
C ILE A 610 5.99 5.23 5.60
N SER A 611 5.87 4.02 5.05
CA SER A 611 6.80 2.91 5.30
C SER A 611 8.24 3.27 4.91
N GLN A 612 8.43 3.97 3.80
CA GLN A 612 9.76 4.46 3.40
C GLN A 612 10.31 5.46 4.40
N GLN A 613 9.50 6.42 4.84
CA GLN A 613 9.88 7.43 5.83
C GLN A 613 10.24 6.78 7.17
N LEU A 614 9.42 5.85 7.66
CA LEU A 614 9.67 5.10 8.89
C LEU A 614 10.92 4.22 8.79
N TYR A 615 11.16 3.59 7.64
CA TYR A 615 12.41 2.87 7.36
C TYR A 615 13.62 3.81 7.43
N GLY A 616 13.59 4.95 6.73
CA GLY A 616 14.68 5.91 6.74
C GLY A 616 14.96 6.49 8.13
N ILE A 617 13.92 6.74 8.92
CA ILE A 617 14.04 7.19 10.31
C ILE A 617 14.70 6.12 11.18
N SER A 618 14.22 4.88 11.12
CA SER A 618 14.74 3.75 11.90
C SER A 618 16.18 3.40 11.48
N ASP A 619 16.47 3.42 10.18
CA ASP A 619 17.80 3.19 9.63
C ASP A 619 18.78 4.26 10.11
N CYS A 620 18.36 5.52 10.03
CA CYS A 620 19.24 6.63 10.40
C CYS A 620 19.52 6.72 11.90
N LEU A 621 18.51 6.47 12.75
CA LEU A 621 18.69 6.49 14.20
C LEU A 621 19.78 5.51 14.62
N LEU A 622 19.75 4.28 14.09
CA LEU A 622 20.72 3.25 14.45
C LEU A 622 22.10 3.48 13.82
N ARG A 623 22.17 3.90 12.54
CA ARG A 623 23.45 4.27 11.91
C ARG A 623 24.14 5.38 12.70
N SER A 624 23.38 6.39 13.09
CA SER A 624 23.91 7.55 13.79
C SER A 624 24.25 7.26 15.26
N LYS A 625 23.61 6.26 15.88
CA LYS A 625 23.81 5.87 17.30
C LYS A 625 25.25 5.63 17.70
N THR A 626 26.08 5.20 16.75
CA THR A 626 27.48 4.89 17.00
C THR A 626 28.45 5.95 16.49
N VAL A 627 27.98 6.88 15.66
CA VAL A 627 28.83 7.84 14.94
C VAL A 627 28.60 9.28 15.41
N ALA A 628 27.40 9.59 15.92
CA ALA A 628 27.01 10.92 16.35
C ALA A 628 26.32 10.93 17.72
N LYS A 629 26.61 11.96 18.54
CA LYS A 629 25.93 12.17 19.83
C LYS A 629 24.47 12.59 19.64
N TRP A 630 24.24 13.53 18.75
CA TRP A 630 22.92 14.07 18.42
C TRP A 630 22.63 13.90 16.94
N SER A 631 21.35 13.70 16.60
CA SER A 631 20.90 13.64 15.20
C SER A 631 19.65 14.47 14.98
N ILE A 632 19.66 15.26 13.91
CA ILE A 632 18.52 16.03 13.43
C ILE A 632 17.65 15.14 12.56
N PHE A 633 16.34 15.09 12.82
CA PHE A 633 15.38 14.44 11.94
C PHE A 633 14.52 15.50 11.26
N SER A 634 14.76 15.79 9.99
CA SER A 634 14.00 16.81 9.24
C SER A 634 13.89 16.48 7.75
N ASP A 635 12.98 17.17 7.08
CA ASP A 635 12.71 17.06 5.65
C ASP A 635 13.64 18.03 4.86
N ILE A 636 13.75 17.86 3.54
CA ILE A 636 14.68 18.63 2.70
C ILE A 636 14.33 20.12 2.57
N ASP A 637 13.10 20.49 2.85
CA ASP A 637 12.54 21.84 2.82
C ASP A 637 12.47 22.49 4.21
N GLU A 638 13.10 21.89 5.22
CA GLU A 638 13.13 22.40 6.59
C GLU A 638 14.50 22.95 7.00
N ARG A 639 14.51 24.07 7.71
CA ARG A 639 15.71 24.72 8.25
C ARG A 639 15.52 24.98 9.75
N MET A 640 16.12 24.16 10.61
CA MET A 640 16.16 24.42 12.05
C MET A 640 17.25 25.43 12.39
N LEU A 641 16.91 26.44 13.19
CA LEU A 641 17.86 27.45 13.61
C LEU A 641 17.56 28.01 15.00
N MET A 642 18.60 28.53 15.63
CA MET A 642 18.51 29.33 16.84
C MET A 642 18.20 30.78 16.49
N VAL A 643 17.39 31.46 17.31
CA VAL A 643 17.08 32.88 17.14
C VAL A 643 18.29 33.75 17.49
N ASN A 644 19.11 33.32 18.47
CA ASN A 644 20.34 34.01 18.82
C ASN A 644 21.44 33.78 17.76
N ALA A 645 21.87 34.85 17.09
CA ALA A 645 22.87 34.81 16.03
C ALA A 645 24.26 34.32 16.46
N SER A 646 24.56 34.30 17.76
CA SER A 646 25.83 33.80 18.30
C SER A 646 25.80 32.30 18.63
N GLU A 647 24.67 31.63 18.43
CA GLU A 647 24.47 30.23 18.81
C GLU A 647 24.06 29.38 17.60
N THR A 648 24.78 28.29 17.37
CA THR A 648 24.40 27.24 16.42
C THR A 648 23.66 26.12 17.14
N LEU A 649 22.91 25.27 16.41
CA LEU A 649 22.30 24.06 16.98
C LEU A 649 23.34 23.21 17.73
N GLY A 650 24.51 22.94 17.14
CA GLY A 650 25.55 22.16 17.78
C GLY A 650 26.07 22.77 19.09
N SER A 651 26.23 24.10 19.13
CA SER A 651 26.67 24.80 20.34
C SER A 651 25.60 24.85 21.43
N PHE A 652 24.32 25.00 21.05
CA PHE A 652 23.18 24.90 21.96
C PHE A 652 23.13 23.51 22.62
N LEU A 653 23.21 22.44 21.82
CA LEU A 653 23.20 21.06 22.30
C LEU A 653 24.42 20.73 23.18
N SER A 654 25.55 21.42 22.98
CA SER A 654 26.73 21.27 23.84
C SER A 654 26.54 21.91 25.22
N LYS A 655 25.71 22.94 25.32
CA LYS A 655 25.38 23.64 26.58
C LYS A 655 24.20 23.02 27.32
N LEU A 656 23.46 22.11 26.68
CA LEU A 656 22.32 21.44 27.27
C LEU A 656 22.79 20.52 28.41
N ALA A 657 22.79 21.04 29.63
CA ALA A 657 23.35 20.38 30.81
C ALA A 657 22.41 19.34 31.44
N ASN A 658 21.12 19.38 31.13
CA ASN A 658 20.16 18.45 31.72
C ASN A 658 20.24 17.08 31.04
N GLU A 659 20.83 16.12 31.75
CA GLU A 659 20.97 14.74 31.27
C GLU A 659 19.66 13.96 31.19
N SER A 660 18.55 14.46 31.75
CA SER A 660 17.22 13.84 31.55
C SER A 660 16.62 14.09 30.17
N ILE A 661 17.21 15.01 29.38
CA ILE A 661 16.68 15.35 28.06
C ILE A 661 17.20 14.34 27.02
N GLY A 662 16.27 13.62 26.41
CA GLY A 662 16.52 12.67 25.33
C GLY A 662 16.26 13.26 23.94
N SER A 663 15.43 14.30 23.82
CA SER A 663 15.21 15.00 22.56
C SER A 663 14.85 16.47 22.76
N VAL A 664 15.10 17.29 21.74
CA VAL A 664 14.70 18.70 21.68
C VAL A 664 13.75 18.87 20.50
N LEU A 665 12.53 19.29 20.80
CA LEU A 665 11.47 19.52 19.83
C LEU A 665 11.50 20.97 19.35
N PHE A 666 11.62 21.16 18.04
CA PHE A 666 11.51 22.46 17.39
C PHE A 666 10.13 22.60 16.77
N ARG A 667 9.46 23.73 17.03
CA ARG A 667 8.16 24.02 16.42
C ARG A 667 8.32 24.61 15.03
N GLN A 668 7.41 24.21 14.15
CA GLN A 668 7.38 24.66 12.77
C GLN A 668 6.83 26.08 12.62
N ARG A 669 7.38 26.80 11.65
CA ARG A 669 6.79 27.96 10.99
C ARG A 669 6.75 27.65 9.50
N TRP A 670 5.56 27.72 8.90
CA TRP A 670 5.38 27.48 7.48
C TRP A 670 5.74 28.73 6.69
N ILE A 671 6.62 28.59 5.70
CA ILE A 671 6.95 29.62 4.72
C ILE A 671 6.25 29.25 3.42
N MET A 672 5.34 30.10 2.96
CA MET A 672 4.48 29.82 1.81
C MET A 672 5.26 29.99 0.51
N LYS A 673 5.63 28.87 -0.12
CA LYS A 673 6.24 28.84 -1.45
C LYS A 673 5.16 28.72 -2.52
N ARG A 674 5.15 29.67 -3.45
CA ARG A 674 4.14 29.77 -4.52
C ARG A 674 4.71 29.60 -5.93
N LYS A 675 5.99 29.26 -6.08
CA LYS A 675 6.62 28.98 -7.39
C LYS A 675 7.54 27.78 -7.29
N LYS A 676 7.60 26.98 -8.36
CA LYS A 676 8.49 25.83 -8.47
C LYS A 676 9.96 26.24 -8.58
N SER A 677 10.85 25.36 -8.16
CA SER A 677 12.29 25.54 -8.30
C SER A 677 12.73 25.36 -9.77
N PRO A 678 13.75 26.10 -10.23
CA PRO A 678 14.33 25.90 -11.56
C PRO A 678 14.86 24.48 -11.80
N GLU A 679 14.76 24.00 -13.04
CA GLU A 679 15.21 22.66 -13.43
C GLU A 679 16.74 22.48 -13.35
N ALA A 680 17.51 23.54 -13.60
CA ALA A 680 18.97 23.50 -13.59
C ALA A 680 19.59 24.82 -13.14
N PHE A 681 20.85 24.75 -12.70
CA PHE A 681 21.68 25.91 -12.37
C PHE A 681 22.26 26.51 -13.65
N THR A 682 21.94 27.78 -13.92
CA THR A 682 22.39 28.49 -15.13
C THR A 682 23.27 29.69 -14.82
N SER A 683 23.07 30.37 -13.70
CA SER A 683 23.88 31.52 -13.30
C SER A 683 23.71 31.87 -11.81
N LYS A 684 24.67 32.63 -11.25
CA LYS A 684 24.55 33.20 -9.90
C LYS A 684 23.30 34.07 -9.74
N LYS A 685 22.97 34.85 -10.78
CA LYS A 685 21.77 35.70 -10.80
C LYS A 685 20.50 34.87 -10.63
N GLN A 686 20.35 33.82 -11.45
CA GLN A 686 19.20 32.91 -11.35
C GLN A 686 19.12 32.28 -9.95
N LEU A 687 20.24 31.80 -9.40
CA LEU A 687 20.27 31.23 -8.06
C LEU A 687 19.73 32.22 -7.02
N PHE A 688 20.22 33.47 -7.00
CA PHE A 688 19.77 34.46 -6.02
C PHE A 688 18.28 34.81 -6.14
N GLU A 689 17.75 34.80 -7.36
CA GLU A 689 16.34 35.07 -7.66
C GLU A 689 15.41 33.87 -7.34
N ASN A 690 15.96 32.71 -7.00
CA ASN A 690 15.18 31.48 -6.80
C ASN A 690 15.45 30.75 -5.47
N LEU A 691 16.52 31.07 -4.75
CA LEU A 691 16.84 30.44 -3.46
C LEU A 691 15.69 30.60 -2.45
N PRO A 692 15.13 29.50 -1.91
CA PRO A 692 14.04 29.55 -0.95
C PRO A 692 14.29 30.51 0.22
N THR A 693 15.50 30.50 0.79
CA THR A 693 15.86 31.39 1.90
C THR A 693 15.86 32.88 1.55
N ASN A 694 15.92 33.23 0.26
CA ASN A 694 16.00 34.61 -0.20
C ASN A 694 14.65 35.20 -0.59
N ILE A 695 13.73 34.41 -1.16
CA ILE A 695 12.57 34.96 -1.87
C ILE A 695 11.23 34.74 -1.16
N TRP A 696 11.17 33.80 -0.21
CA TRP A 696 9.93 33.47 0.48
C TRP A 696 9.93 34.00 1.92
N HIS A 697 8.95 34.85 2.21
CA HIS A 697 8.84 35.55 3.49
C HIS A 697 7.50 35.39 4.19
N GLU A 698 6.42 35.07 3.47
CA GLU A 698 5.09 34.87 4.04
C GLU A 698 5.14 33.67 5.00
N THR A 699 5.12 33.95 6.31
CA THR A 699 5.41 32.98 7.37
C THR A 699 4.25 32.86 8.34
N SER A 700 3.84 31.64 8.67
CA SER A 700 2.85 31.40 9.71
C SER A 700 3.38 31.76 11.11
N ALA A 701 2.49 32.00 12.06
CA ALA A 701 2.84 31.91 13.47
C ALA A 701 3.40 30.51 13.81
N PRO A 702 4.20 30.37 14.88
CA PRO A 702 4.69 29.07 15.34
C PRO A 702 3.54 28.09 15.61
N GLY A 703 3.76 26.80 15.33
CA GLY A 703 2.82 25.74 15.71
C GLY A 703 2.40 25.81 17.18
N MET A 704 1.19 25.31 17.47
CA MET A 704 0.65 25.24 18.83
C MET A 704 1.55 24.43 19.77
N ASN A 705 1.42 24.66 21.08
CA ASN A 705 2.13 23.89 22.09
C ASN A 705 1.80 22.39 21.97
N CYS A 706 2.84 21.60 21.72
CA CYS A 706 2.77 20.17 21.45
C CYS A 706 2.23 19.35 22.64
N SER A 707 2.32 19.89 23.86
CA SER A 707 1.78 19.24 25.07
C SER A 707 0.24 19.26 25.14
N LYS A 708 -0.45 19.93 24.21
CA LYS A 708 -1.91 20.13 24.23
C LYS A 708 -2.65 19.50 23.04
N ILE A 709 -1.94 18.89 22.10
CA ILE A 709 -2.53 18.28 20.90
C ILE A 709 -1.83 16.95 20.56
N PRO A 710 -2.54 15.95 20.00
CA PRO A 710 -1.99 14.61 19.76
C PRO A 710 -0.85 14.53 18.73
N SER A 711 -0.68 15.53 17.87
CA SER A 711 0.44 15.62 16.92
C SER A 711 0.69 17.09 16.59
N CYS A 712 1.94 17.54 16.66
CA CYS A 712 2.26 18.96 16.55
C CYS A 712 3.11 19.37 15.34
N TRP A 713 3.31 18.47 14.38
CA TRP A 713 4.07 18.71 13.14
C TRP A 713 5.48 19.30 13.36
N GLY A 714 5.98 19.28 14.59
CA GLY A 714 7.35 19.68 14.89
C GLY A 714 8.33 18.59 14.43
N LYS A 715 9.60 18.88 14.67
CA LYS A 715 10.70 17.96 14.35
C LYS A 715 11.70 17.97 15.50
N HIS A 716 12.39 16.86 15.66
CA HIS A 716 13.26 16.63 16.81
C HIS A 716 14.73 16.62 16.42
N ILE A 717 15.55 17.12 17.35
CA ILE A 717 16.95 16.72 17.47
C ILE A 717 17.03 15.75 18.63
N VAL A 718 17.46 14.51 18.36
CA VAL A 718 17.48 13.44 19.36
C VAL A 718 18.89 13.14 19.83
N ASN A 719 19.02 12.74 21.10
CA ASN A 719 20.23 12.16 21.62
C ASN A 719 20.21 10.66 21.31
N ASN A 720 21.19 10.20 20.54
CA ASN A 720 21.12 8.85 19.99
C ASN A 720 21.31 7.74 21.04
N ASP A 721 21.86 8.05 22.21
CA ASP A 721 21.97 7.10 23.33
C ASP A 721 20.66 6.96 24.12
N LYS A 722 19.73 7.90 23.95
CA LYS A 722 18.56 8.04 24.82
C LYS A 722 17.27 7.64 24.11
N VAL A 723 17.26 7.64 22.78
CA VAL A 723 16.08 7.33 21.97
C VAL A 723 16.15 5.90 21.44
N LEU A 724 15.06 5.15 21.66
CA LEU A 724 14.88 3.79 21.14
C LEU A 724 14.06 3.80 19.85
N HIS A 725 12.99 4.60 19.83
CA HIS A 725 12.05 4.67 18.72
C HIS A 725 11.72 6.14 18.39
N MET A 726 11.97 6.52 17.14
CA MET A 726 11.61 7.83 16.60
C MET A 726 10.48 7.65 15.57
N GLY A 727 9.39 8.37 15.74
CA GLY A 727 8.31 8.49 14.77
C GLY A 727 8.57 9.64 13.78
N VAL A 728 7.57 10.00 12.98
CA VAL A 728 7.71 11.06 11.95
C VAL A 728 7.85 12.46 12.58
N HIS A 729 7.16 12.70 13.69
CA HIS A 729 7.09 14.01 14.34
C HIS A 729 7.48 14.01 15.81
N ASP A 730 7.70 12.85 16.40
CA ASP A 730 7.84 12.69 17.84
C ASP A 730 8.72 11.48 18.20
N VAL A 731 9.26 11.52 19.41
CA VAL A 731 9.94 10.36 20.00
C VAL A 731 8.86 9.48 20.62
N GLU A 732 8.68 8.30 20.02
CA GLU A 732 7.70 7.31 20.45
C GLU A 732 8.18 6.56 21.70
N GLU A 733 9.50 6.33 21.81
CA GLU A 733 10.08 5.64 22.97
C GLU A 733 11.55 6.01 23.25
N PHE A 734 11.87 6.12 24.55
CA PHE A 734 13.22 6.34 25.07
C PHE A 734 13.82 5.06 25.68
N GLU A 735 15.15 4.94 25.73
CA GLU A 735 15.86 3.82 26.39
C GLU A 735 15.85 3.86 27.94
N GLY A 736 15.00 4.71 28.52
CA GLY A 736 14.87 4.92 29.96
C GLY A 736 13.99 6.13 30.26
N ASP A 737 14.09 6.66 31.48
CA ASP A 737 13.28 7.79 31.97
C ASP A 737 13.79 9.14 31.43
N PHE A 738 13.77 9.30 30.10
CA PHE A 738 14.14 10.54 29.41
C PHE A 738 12.90 11.28 28.90
N THR A 739 13.07 12.58 28.66
CA THR A 739 11.97 13.43 28.19
C THR A 739 12.35 14.26 26.97
N THR A 740 11.31 14.68 26.25
CA THR A 740 11.39 15.71 25.21
C THR A 740 11.39 17.10 25.84
N PHE A 741 12.34 17.93 25.44
CA PHE A 741 12.35 19.36 25.73
C PHE A 741 11.68 20.13 24.58
N ASP A 742 10.45 20.61 24.79
CA ASP A 742 9.73 21.48 23.87
C ASP A 742 10.36 22.88 23.88
N LEU A 743 11.13 23.20 22.84
CA LEU A 743 11.88 24.44 22.75
C LEU A 743 10.94 25.61 22.44
N ASP A 744 11.10 26.70 23.19
CA ASP A 744 10.37 27.93 22.90
C ASP A 744 10.70 28.43 21.48
N PRO A 745 9.70 28.70 20.61
CA PRO A 745 9.92 29.23 19.26
C PRO A 745 10.70 30.54 19.19
N GLU A 746 10.71 31.32 20.27
CA GLU A 746 11.50 32.55 20.41
C GLU A 746 12.99 32.27 20.74
N VAL A 747 13.34 31.03 21.08
CA VAL A 747 14.70 30.54 21.26
C VAL A 747 15.19 29.81 20.01
N GLY A 748 14.38 28.94 19.43
CA GLY A 748 14.69 28.23 18.19
C GLY A 748 13.45 27.65 17.50
N HIS A 749 13.46 27.60 16.17
CA HIS A 749 12.32 27.15 15.38
C HIS A 749 12.74 26.55 14.03
N ILE A 750 11.79 25.90 13.35
CA ILE A 750 11.96 25.43 11.97
C ILE A 750 11.36 26.46 11.02
N ARG A 751 12.09 26.79 9.95
CA ARG A 751 11.53 27.40 8.74
C ARG A 751 11.23 26.29 7.74
N HIS A 752 9.95 25.96 7.54
CA HIS A 752 9.49 24.91 6.63
C HIS A 752 8.98 25.53 5.32
N TYR A 753 9.73 25.40 4.23
CA TYR A 753 9.45 26.02 2.92
C TYR A 753 8.49 25.19 2.07
N ARG A 754 7.19 25.29 2.38
CA ARG A 754 6.19 24.40 1.83
C ARG A 754 5.61 24.86 0.50
N ASP A 755 5.63 23.97 -0.48
CA ASP A 755 4.89 24.14 -1.73
C ASP A 755 3.38 24.08 -1.44
N VAL A 756 2.72 25.23 -1.59
CA VAL A 756 1.31 25.37 -1.22
C VAL A 756 0.35 24.62 -2.16
N TYR A 757 0.79 24.34 -3.38
CA TYR A 757 -0.01 23.70 -4.42
C TYR A 757 0.12 22.19 -4.41
N MET A 758 1.25 21.67 -3.92
CA MET A 758 1.48 20.24 -3.79
C MET A 758 0.35 19.59 -2.99
N GLU A 759 -0.34 18.62 -3.61
CA GLU A 759 -1.47 17.88 -3.03
C GLU A 759 -2.61 18.75 -2.46
N ASN A 760 -2.80 19.97 -2.99
CA ASN A 760 -3.74 20.97 -2.45
C ASN A 760 -3.46 21.29 -0.96
N TRP A 761 -2.18 21.32 -0.57
CA TRP A 761 -1.77 21.44 0.83
C TRP A 761 -2.31 22.69 1.52
N GLU A 762 -2.26 23.87 0.89
CA GLU A 762 -2.77 25.11 1.51
C GLU A 762 -4.28 25.02 1.73
N VAL A 763 -5.04 24.54 0.75
CA VAL A 763 -6.50 24.36 0.88
C VAL A 763 -6.85 23.43 2.05
N LYS A 764 -6.10 22.33 2.22
CA LYS A 764 -6.31 21.36 3.30
C LYS A 764 -5.94 21.91 4.69
N ASN A 765 -4.91 22.75 4.78
CA ASN A 765 -4.27 23.06 6.06
C ASN A 765 -4.44 24.52 6.53
N ILE A 766 -4.84 25.46 5.65
CA ILE A 766 -4.85 26.89 5.99
C ILE A 766 -5.74 27.20 7.20
N ASN A 767 -6.90 26.54 7.33
CA ASN A 767 -7.81 26.73 8.46
C ASN A 767 -7.18 26.31 9.79
N THR A 768 -6.29 25.32 9.79
CA THR A 768 -5.56 24.89 10.99
C THR A 768 -4.41 25.84 11.27
N ILE A 769 -3.67 26.27 10.24
CA ILE A 769 -2.52 27.18 10.38
C ILE A 769 -2.96 28.55 10.89
N LEU A 770 -4.12 29.05 10.46
CA LEU A 770 -4.67 30.33 10.96
C LEU A 770 -4.97 30.30 12.46
N LYS A 771 -5.12 29.11 13.07
CA LYS A 771 -5.28 28.98 14.54
C LYS A 771 -3.97 29.23 15.29
N PHE A 772 -2.82 29.16 14.61
CA PHE A 772 -1.52 29.43 15.23
C PHE A 772 -1.31 30.92 15.47
N GLY A 773 -1.95 31.77 14.67
CA GLY A 773 -1.84 33.22 14.71
C GLY A 773 -1.80 33.81 13.31
N ALA A 774 -1.67 35.14 13.25
CA ALA A 774 -1.58 35.86 11.99
C ALA A 774 -0.26 35.54 11.25
N PHE A 775 -0.34 35.55 9.93
CA PHE A 775 0.84 35.48 9.08
C PHE A 775 1.67 36.77 9.21
N THR A 776 2.99 36.62 9.15
CA THR A 776 3.94 37.73 9.17
C THR A 776 5.02 37.49 8.13
N ASN A 777 5.65 38.56 7.64
CA ASN A 777 6.79 38.43 6.76
C ASN A 777 8.06 38.27 7.60
N THR A 778 8.75 37.14 7.45
CA THR A 778 10.02 36.87 8.12
C THR A 778 11.08 36.41 7.12
N SER A 779 12.33 36.84 7.33
CA SER A 779 13.45 36.50 6.45
C SER A 779 14.36 35.46 7.11
N TYR A 780 15.10 34.73 6.27
CA TYR A 780 16.20 33.91 6.76
C TYR A 780 17.26 34.80 7.45
N PRO A 781 17.91 34.34 8.54
CA PRO A 781 18.78 35.21 9.34
C PRO A 781 19.93 35.82 8.54
N GLU A 782 20.07 37.15 8.61
CA GLU A 782 21.05 37.90 7.82
C GLU A 782 22.49 37.46 8.08
N HIS A 783 22.81 37.14 9.35
CA HIS A 783 24.14 36.68 9.75
C HIS A 783 24.56 35.34 9.11
N LEU A 784 23.61 34.50 8.70
CA LEU A 784 23.88 33.24 7.99
C LEU A 784 23.77 33.39 6.47
N SER A 785 22.93 34.32 6.00
CA SER A 785 22.52 34.43 4.60
C SER A 785 23.71 34.54 3.64
N LYS A 786 24.65 35.45 3.92
CA LYS A 786 25.82 35.69 3.04
C LYS A 786 26.73 34.46 2.96
N GLN A 787 26.99 33.80 4.09
CA GLN A 787 27.86 32.64 4.11
C GLN A 787 27.21 31.43 3.45
N LEU A 788 25.92 31.20 3.71
CA LEU A 788 25.12 30.16 3.05
C LEU A 788 25.16 30.31 1.53
N GLN A 789 24.88 31.52 1.04
CA GLN A 789 24.90 31.82 -0.39
C GLN A 789 26.27 31.56 -1.03
N ASN A 790 27.36 31.99 -0.37
CA ASN A 790 28.71 31.77 -0.88
C ASN A 790 29.03 30.27 -0.97
N ASN A 791 28.71 29.49 0.07
CA ASN A 791 28.94 28.05 0.07
C ASN A 791 28.14 27.33 -1.04
N ILE A 792 26.86 27.71 -1.20
CA ILE A 792 26.00 27.15 -2.26
C ILE A 792 26.60 27.43 -3.64
N ILE A 793 27.00 28.67 -3.90
CA ILE A 793 27.60 29.05 -5.18
C ILE A 793 28.87 28.25 -5.44
N GLU A 794 29.78 28.21 -4.46
CA GLU A 794 31.05 27.50 -4.60
C GLU A 794 30.81 26.01 -4.92
N ARG A 795 29.86 25.37 -4.23
CA ARG A 795 29.50 23.98 -4.49
C ARG A 795 28.92 23.80 -5.90
N LEU A 796 27.93 24.61 -6.29
CA LEU A 796 27.26 24.48 -7.59
C LEU A 796 28.20 24.76 -8.77
N GLU A 797 29.07 25.77 -8.65
CA GLU A 797 30.09 26.06 -9.66
C GLU A 797 31.07 24.88 -9.79
N LYS A 798 31.47 24.26 -8.68
CA LYS A 798 32.34 23.08 -8.68
C LYS A 798 31.68 21.86 -9.33
N VAL A 799 30.37 21.67 -9.15
CA VAL A 799 29.66 20.45 -9.61
C VAL A 799 29.15 20.57 -11.05
N TYR A 800 28.67 21.75 -11.45
CA TYR A 800 27.93 21.92 -12.71
C TYR A 800 28.66 22.76 -13.76
N LEU A 801 29.66 23.57 -13.38
CA LEU A 801 30.38 24.45 -14.32
C LEU A 801 31.86 24.06 -14.51
N LYS A 802 32.35 23.08 -13.77
CA LYS A 802 33.65 22.41 -13.99
C LYS A 802 33.38 20.99 -14.45
#